data_AF-A0A132H2E4-F1
#
_entry.id   AF-A0A132H2E4-F1
#
_cell.length_a   1.000
_cell.length_b   1.000
_cell.length_c   1.000
_cell.angle_alpha   90.00
_cell.angle_beta   90.00
_cell.angle_gamma   90.00
#
_symmetry.space_group_name_H-M   'P 1'
#
loop_
_entity.id
_entity.type
_entity.pdbx_description
1 polymer ?
#
loop_
_entity_poly.entity_id
_entity_poly.type
_entity_poly.pdbx_seq_one_letter_code
_entity_poly.pdbx_strand_id
1 'polypeptide(L)'
;MIISGPTPRGDQQEFDQLKPDVVKLYEAQKRYVTTILAEAKRILTDPNATEDEKKHGADQLFRAYRGLPKNNALIKFLSEEGMKSLMQKTEGFYMQNRNENMHIIDDELYFVIDEKLNTVTLTDKGSEQLAQAYNDPSFFIIPDVGAEVADLEHSDLSNDEKVLRKAELMRNFAEKSERLHTVQQLLKAYTLFEKDVDYVIIDNKVKIVDEQTGRIMEGRRWSDGLHQAVEAKENVKVEAATQTYATITLQNYFRMYHKLAGMTGTAETEAGEFWDIYKLDVVVIPTNRPIARIDQEDMIYKTKREKYNAVIDEIQALVKEGRPVLVGTTSVEVSELLSRMLTRKGIPHNVLNAKLHFKEAQIVKEAGQAGTVTIATNMAGRGTDIKLGPGVKEAGGLAIIGTERHESRRVDRQLRGRSGRQGDPGSSQFYVSLEDNLMRMFGSERIAGIMDRMGLQEGEVIQHPMITKQIEKAQKKVEENHFGVRKHLLEYDDVMNAQREVIYKKRRHALFGERLSIDLNNMMYDFGEKLIDEYQDSKDYEGLKMELLSTMGIEPPFSEEEFDKGKTNELAEKLFDAALEHYREKARIIGEKTLPVIKNVYENQTHFENIAIPITDGKRGMNVIVNLKKAVENGAREVNLCIEKSITLGLIDNAWKEHLRELDDLKESVQNASYEQKDPLVIYKLESFNLFKAMLENINEDVISFLMRADIPTQDPNAVRESRGPQGIDKSKIREQRQDLLAQSHSDTQQRTITQPIHVEKKVGRNDPCPCGSGKKYKNCHGRLEAAE
;
A
#
# COMPACT_ATOMS: atom_id res chain seq x y z
N MET A 1 5.61 1.85 -2.53
CA MET A 1 5.30 2.99 -3.43
C MET A 1 4.30 2.48 -4.44
N ILE A 2 3.18 3.18 -4.60
CA ILE A 2 2.08 2.82 -5.48
C ILE A 2 1.80 4.04 -6.34
N ILE A 3 1.70 3.84 -7.65
CA ILE A 3 1.21 4.83 -8.60
C ILE A 3 -0.16 4.34 -9.01
N SER A 4 -1.18 5.14 -8.76
CA SER A 4 -2.55 4.82 -9.15
C SER A 4 -3.18 5.95 -9.95
N GLY A 5 -4.14 5.60 -10.79
CA GLY A 5 -4.92 6.54 -11.59
C GLY A 5 -6.39 6.14 -11.67
N PRO A 6 -7.26 7.06 -12.12
CA PRO A 6 -8.69 6.83 -12.14
C PRO A 6 -9.06 5.67 -13.09
N THR A 7 -10.02 4.85 -12.70
CA THR A 7 -10.60 3.80 -13.54
C THR A 7 -11.54 4.43 -14.57
N PRO A 8 -11.57 3.92 -15.82
CA PRO A 8 -12.47 4.41 -16.86
C PRO A 8 -13.97 4.25 -16.53
N ARG A 9 -14.32 3.34 -15.60
CA ARG A 9 -15.70 3.03 -15.19
C ARG A 9 -16.06 3.53 -13.78
N GLY A 10 -15.24 4.40 -13.17
CA GLY A 10 -15.43 4.84 -11.79
C GLY A 10 -16.74 5.58 -11.49
N ASP A 11 -17.49 5.99 -12.52
CA ASP A 11 -18.76 6.71 -12.41
C ASP A 11 -19.98 5.77 -12.19
N GLN A 12 -19.79 4.44 -12.17
CA GLN A 12 -20.89 3.45 -12.06
C GLN A 12 -21.20 2.97 -10.64
N GLN A 13 -20.46 3.41 -9.61
CA GLN A 13 -20.71 2.93 -8.25
C GLN A 13 -21.93 3.64 -7.63
N GLU A 14 -22.97 2.87 -7.27
CA GLU A 14 -24.27 3.32 -6.76
C GLU A 14 -24.23 3.88 -5.30
N PHE A 15 -23.11 4.47 -4.86
CA PHE A 15 -22.94 4.96 -3.48
C PHE A 15 -24.03 5.96 -3.07
N ASP A 16 -24.35 6.92 -3.95
CA ASP A 16 -25.35 7.95 -3.67
C ASP A 16 -26.78 7.37 -3.57
N GLN A 17 -27.06 6.27 -4.30
CA GLN A 17 -28.37 5.62 -4.31
C GLN A 17 -28.57 4.74 -3.07
N LEU A 18 -27.53 4.00 -2.65
CA LEU A 18 -27.59 3.07 -1.52
C LEU A 18 -27.40 3.76 -0.16
N LYS A 19 -26.74 4.93 -0.12
CA LYS A 19 -26.45 5.68 1.11
C LYS A 19 -27.66 5.89 2.03
N PRO A 20 -28.84 6.37 1.57
CA PRO A 20 -29.97 6.64 2.46
C PRO A 20 -30.43 5.41 3.23
N ASP A 21 -30.40 4.23 2.61
CA ASP A 21 -30.87 3.00 3.22
C ASP A 21 -29.85 2.40 4.18
N VAL A 22 -28.55 2.53 3.88
CA VAL A 22 -27.48 2.20 4.84
C VAL A 22 -27.56 3.10 6.08
N VAL A 23 -27.88 4.39 5.93
CA VAL A 23 -28.06 5.30 7.07
C VAL A 23 -29.23 4.86 7.95
N LYS A 24 -30.38 4.49 7.36
CA LYS A 24 -31.53 3.96 8.12
C LYS A 24 -31.16 2.69 8.89
N LEU A 25 -30.39 1.79 8.28
CA LEU A 25 -29.92 0.56 8.90
C LEU A 25 -28.99 0.85 10.08
N TYR A 26 -28.03 1.75 9.90
CA TYR A 26 -27.12 2.20 10.96
C TYR A 26 -27.88 2.84 12.14
N GLU A 27 -28.88 3.68 11.86
CA GLU A 27 -29.72 4.28 12.91
C GLU A 27 -30.60 3.25 13.64
N ALA A 28 -31.09 2.22 12.94
CA ALA A 28 -31.83 1.11 13.55
C ALA A 28 -30.95 0.31 14.51
N GLN A 29 -29.73 -0.05 14.06
CA GLN A 29 -28.72 -0.70 14.90
C GLN A 29 -28.36 0.16 16.11
N LYS A 30 -28.10 1.45 15.92
CA LYS A 30 -27.74 2.37 17.01
C LYS A 30 -28.82 2.47 18.08
N ARG A 31 -30.10 2.53 17.68
CA ARG A 31 -31.24 2.52 18.60
C ARG A 31 -31.31 1.20 19.38
N TYR A 32 -31.18 0.07 18.69
CA TYR A 32 -31.19 -1.25 19.32
C TYR A 32 -30.03 -1.41 20.32
N VAL A 33 -28.79 -1.10 19.92
CA VAL A 33 -27.59 -1.15 20.79
C VAL A 33 -27.75 -0.26 22.03
N THR A 34 -28.35 0.93 21.88
CA THR A 34 -28.58 1.83 23.02
C THR A 34 -29.55 1.23 24.03
N THR A 35 -30.61 0.56 23.56
CA THR A 35 -31.59 -0.12 24.42
C THR A 35 -30.97 -1.28 25.18
N ILE A 36 -30.26 -2.19 24.49
CA ILE A 36 -29.63 -3.36 25.13
C ILE A 36 -28.50 -2.95 26.08
N LEU A 37 -27.78 -1.87 25.78
CA LEU A 37 -26.73 -1.36 26.68
C LEU A 37 -27.34 -0.78 27.96
N ALA A 38 -28.48 -0.08 27.86
CA ALA A 38 -29.19 0.42 29.03
C ALA A 38 -29.74 -0.72 29.90
N GLU A 39 -30.23 -1.79 29.27
CA GLU A 39 -30.68 -3.01 29.95
C GLU A 39 -29.52 -3.73 30.63
N ALA A 40 -28.42 -3.97 29.93
CA ALA A 40 -27.20 -4.57 30.47
C ALA A 40 -26.69 -3.77 31.68
N LYS A 41 -26.65 -2.44 31.57
CA LYS A 41 -26.25 -1.57 32.68
C LYS A 41 -27.19 -1.70 33.87
N ARG A 42 -28.51 -1.73 33.66
CA ARG A 42 -29.49 -1.88 34.74
C ARG A 42 -29.32 -3.20 35.48
N ILE A 43 -29.11 -4.29 34.77
CA ILE A 43 -29.01 -5.64 35.36
C ILE A 43 -27.68 -5.84 36.06
N LEU A 44 -26.57 -5.45 35.43
CA LEU A 44 -25.22 -5.67 35.95
C LEU A 44 -24.86 -4.74 37.12
N THR A 45 -25.59 -3.65 37.31
CA THR A 45 -25.43 -2.75 38.47
C THR A 45 -26.42 -3.03 39.60
N ASP A 46 -27.39 -3.92 39.41
CA ASP A 46 -28.35 -4.31 40.45
C ASP A 46 -27.72 -5.32 41.42
N PRO A 47 -27.54 -4.97 42.71
CA PRO A 47 -26.98 -5.90 43.70
C PRO A 47 -27.88 -7.11 44.01
N ASN A 48 -29.15 -7.09 43.60
CA ASN A 48 -30.10 -8.19 43.81
C ASN A 48 -30.33 -9.08 42.57
N ALA A 49 -29.61 -8.83 41.47
CA ALA A 49 -29.75 -9.65 40.26
C ALA A 49 -29.37 -11.11 40.51
N THR A 50 -30.20 -12.04 40.04
CA THR A 50 -29.92 -13.47 40.04
C THR A 50 -28.76 -13.79 39.08
N GLU A 51 -28.12 -14.95 39.25
CA GLU A 51 -27.00 -15.36 38.39
C GLU A 51 -27.42 -15.51 36.92
N ASP A 52 -28.65 -15.94 36.65
CA ASP A 52 -29.20 -16.01 35.29
C ASP A 52 -29.44 -14.62 34.67
N GLU A 53 -29.92 -13.66 35.48
CA GLU A 53 -30.07 -12.27 35.04
C GLU A 53 -28.70 -11.63 34.75
N LYS A 54 -27.69 -11.87 35.60
CA LYS A 54 -26.32 -11.39 35.35
C LYS A 54 -25.73 -11.98 34.07
N LYS A 55 -26.03 -13.26 33.77
CA LYS A 55 -25.62 -13.89 32.52
C LYS A 55 -26.28 -13.21 31.31
N HIS A 56 -27.60 -13.00 31.34
CA HIS A 56 -28.32 -12.25 30.31
C HIS A 56 -27.76 -10.82 30.14
N GLY A 57 -27.46 -10.13 31.24
CA GLY A 57 -26.82 -8.82 31.22
C GLY A 57 -25.43 -8.84 30.56
N ALA A 58 -24.64 -9.90 30.78
CA ALA A 58 -23.34 -10.09 30.13
C ALA A 58 -23.48 -10.40 28.63
N ASP A 59 -24.50 -11.16 28.23
CA ASP A 59 -24.80 -11.45 26.82
C ASP A 59 -25.23 -10.18 26.09
N GLN A 60 -26.08 -9.34 26.70
CA GLN A 60 -26.46 -8.03 26.14
C GLN A 60 -25.26 -7.07 26.06
N LEU A 61 -24.35 -7.10 27.03
CA LEU A 61 -23.12 -6.32 26.99
C LEU A 61 -22.21 -6.76 25.84
N PHE A 62 -22.04 -8.06 25.63
CA PHE A 62 -21.26 -8.60 24.52
C PHE A 62 -21.92 -8.31 23.16
N ARG A 63 -23.24 -8.42 23.07
CA ARG A 63 -24.01 -8.06 21.88
C ARG A 63 -23.89 -6.57 21.54
N ALA A 64 -23.92 -5.69 22.53
CA ALA A 64 -23.67 -4.26 22.35
C ALA A 64 -22.25 -4.00 21.80
N TYR A 65 -21.26 -4.76 22.26
CA TYR A 65 -19.88 -4.68 21.78
C TYR A 65 -19.73 -5.14 20.33
N ARG A 66 -20.35 -6.27 19.93
CA ARG A 66 -20.36 -6.71 18.52
C ARG A 66 -21.16 -5.80 17.60
N GLY A 67 -22.19 -5.13 18.12
CA GLY A 67 -23.05 -4.24 17.35
C GLY A 67 -22.42 -2.88 17.05
N LEU A 68 -21.87 -2.19 18.06
CA LEU A 68 -21.20 -0.89 17.93
C LEU A 68 -20.08 -0.74 18.98
N PRO A 69 -18.86 -1.27 18.73
CA PRO A 69 -17.78 -1.29 19.71
C PRO A 69 -17.26 0.11 20.05
N LYS A 70 -17.25 1.03 19.08
CA LYS A 70 -16.81 2.43 19.25
C LYS A 70 -17.83 3.35 19.94
N ASN A 71 -18.93 2.82 20.48
CA ASN A 71 -19.92 3.65 21.16
C ASN A 71 -19.36 4.21 22.48
N ASN A 72 -19.30 5.55 22.62
CA ASN A 72 -18.82 6.24 23.83
C ASN A 72 -19.46 5.77 25.14
N ALA A 73 -20.77 5.46 25.13
CA ALA A 73 -21.47 4.98 26.31
C ALA A 73 -21.00 3.57 26.72
N LEU A 74 -20.73 2.71 25.73
CA LEU A 74 -20.21 1.37 25.94
C LEU A 74 -18.77 1.41 26.43
N ILE A 75 -17.90 2.21 25.79
CA ILE A 75 -16.49 2.38 26.19
C ILE A 75 -16.40 2.84 27.65
N LYS A 76 -17.23 3.80 28.05
CA LYS A 76 -17.29 4.29 29.42
C LYS A 76 -17.70 3.17 30.40
N PHE A 77 -18.70 2.36 30.03
CA PHE A 77 -19.18 1.27 30.88
C PHE A 77 -18.17 0.11 30.97
N LEU A 78 -17.47 -0.22 29.88
CA LEU A 78 -16.38 -1.19 29.88
C LEU A 78 -15.17 -0.74 30.70
N SER A 79 -15.03 0.56 30.95
CA SER A 79 -13.96 1.11 31.81
C SER A 79 -14.28 1.00 33.30
N GLU A 80 -15.51 0.62 33.67
CA GLU A 80 -15.89 0.34 35.06
C GLU A 80 -15.32 -1.02 35.52
N GLU A 81 -15.12 -1.17 36.83
CA GLU A 81 -14.41 -2.31 37.41
C GLU A 81 -15.12 -3.64 37.09
N GLY A 82 -14.37 -4.63 36.59
CA GLY A 82 -14.87 -5.98 36.27
C GLY A 82 -15.67 -6.13 34.97
N MET A 83 -16.24 -5.05 34.41
CA MET A 83 -17.14 -5.13 33.24
C MET A 83 -16.45 -5.61 31.97
N LYS A 84 -15.22 -5.15 31.71
CA LYS A 84 -14.44 -5.62 30.55
C LYS A 84 -14.07 -7.10 30.65
N SER A 85 -13.70 -7.57 31.84
CA SER A 85 -13.39 -8.98 32.08
C SER A 85 -14.63 -9.85 31.90
N LEU A 86 -15.80 -9.37 32.35
CA LEU A 86 -17.07 -10.05 32.14
C LEU A 86 -17.38 -10.20 30.64
N MET A 87 -17.28 -9.11 29.87
CA MET A 87 -17.48 -9.14 28.42
C MET A 87 -16.53 -10.11 27.72
N GLN A 88 -15.25 -10.12 28.07
CA GLN A 88 -14.24 -11.03 27.49
C GLN A 88 -14.48 -12.49 27.86
N LYS A 89 -15.00 -12.78 29.07
CA LYS A 89 -15.41 -14.14 29.46
C LYS A 89 -16.60 -14.61 28.64
N THR A 90 -17.57 -13.73 28.38
CA THR A 90 -18.71 -14.02 27.50
C THR A 90 -18.24 -14.25 26.06
N GLU A 91 -17.36 -13.40 25.51
CA GLU A 91 -16.70 -13.62 24.21
C GLU A 91 -16.05 -15.01 24.16
N GLY A 92 -15.25 -15.33 25.18
CA GLY A 92 -14.58 -16.62 25.30
C GLY A 92 -15.53 -17.82 25.41
N PHE A 93 -16.73 -17.66 25.94
CA PHE A 93 -17.76 -18.71 25.99
C PHE A 93 -18.36 -18.97 24.61
N TYR A 94 -18.73 -17.93 23.87
CA TYR A 94 -19.32 -18.08 22.53
C TYR A 94 -18.31 -18.45 21.44
N MET A 95 -17.03 -18.17 21.67
CA MET A 95 -15.93 -18.63 20.81
C MET A 95 -15.51 -20.09 21.07
N GLN A 96 -15.97 -20.72 22.16
CA GLN A 96 -15.74 -22.14 22.39
C GLN A 96 -16.45 -22.96 21.30
N ASN A 97 -15.83 -24.07 20.89
CA ASN A 97 -16.34 -24.94 19.82
C ASN A 97 -16.50 -24.22 18.47
N ARG A 98 -15.46 -23.48 18.03
CA ARG A 98 -15.36 -22.99 16.65
C ARG A 98 -16.50 -22.05 16.24
N ASN A 99 -17.01 -21.25 17.18
CA ASN A 99 -18.08 -20.25 17.00
C ASN A 99 -19.48 -20.82 16.70
N GLU A 100 -19.77 -22.09 16.99
CA GLU A 100 -21.09 -22.71 16.72
C GLU A 100 -22.26 -21.91 17.31
N ASN A 101 -22.11 -21.35 18.51
CA ASN A 101 -23.17 -20.62 19.21
C ASN A 101 -23.19 -19.11 18.94
N MET A 102 -22.37 -18.61 18.01
CA MET A 102 -22.25 -17.16 17.76
C MET A 102 -23.55 -16.56 17.18
N HIS A 103 -24.33 -17.36 16.45
CA HIS A 103 -25.62 -16.98 15.87
C HIS A 103 -26.62 -16.43 16.93
N ILE A 104 -26.59 -16.95 18.16
CA ILE A 104 -27.45 -16.49 19.27
C ILE A 104 -27.22 -15.01 19.60
N ILE A 105 -26.00 -14.52 19.42
CA ILE A 105 -25.65 -13.12 19.67
C ILE A 105 -25.85 -12.28 18.41
N ASP A 106 -25.36 -12.78 17.27
CA ASP A 106 -25.25 -12.03 16.02
C ASP A 106 -26.60 -11.88 15.28
N ASP A 107 -27.49 -12.88 15.30
CA ASP A 107 -28.75 -12.88 14.52
C ASP A 107 -29.73 -11.76 14.93
N GLU A 108 -29.64 -11.28 16.18
CA GLU A 108 -30.48 -10.18 16.66
C GLU A 108 -30.03 -8.80 16.14
N LEU A 109 -28.76 -8.68 15.74
CA LEU A 109 -28.17 -7.46 15.19
C LEU A 109 -28.50 -7.34 13.70
N TYR A 110 -28.47 -6.11 13.18
CA TYR A 110 -28.64 -5.85 11.74
C TYR A 110 -27.33 -6.03 10.96
N PHE A 111 -26.21 -5.80 11.62
CA PHE A 111 -24.87 -6.07 11.12
C PHE A 111 -23.94 -6.25 12.31
N VAL A 112 -22.83 -6.91 12.06
CA VAL A 112 -21.86 -7.31 13.08
C VAL A 112 -20.50 -6.71 12.72
N ILE A 113 -19.83 -6.15 13.72
CA ILE A 113 -18.53 -5.51 13.57
C ILE A 113 -17.47 -6.36 14.26
N ASP A 114 -16.44 -6.73 13.51
CA ASP A 114 -15.20 -7.27 14.07
C ASP A 114 -14.11 -6.20 14.02
N GLU A 115 -13.80 -5.59 15.16
CA GLU A 115 -12.77 -4.57 15.27
C GLU A 115 -11.36 -5.13 15.06
N LYS A 116 -11.11 -6.41 15.37
CA LYS A 116 -9.79 -7.04 15.18
C LYS A 116 -9.49 -7.23 13.70
N LEU A 117 -10.51 -7.60 12.91
CA LEU A 117 -10.39 -7.82 11.47
C LEU A 117 -10.75 -6.58 10.64
N ASN A 118 -11.31 -5.53 11.26
CA ASN A 118 -11.85 -4.36 10.57
C ASN A 118 -12.87 -4.73 9.48
N THR A 119 -13.72 -5.72 9.77
CA THR A 119 -14.77 -6.21 8.88
C THR A 119 -16.14 -5.90 9.45
N VAL A 120 -17.10 -5.65 8.54
CA VAL A 120 -18.51 -5.49 8.88
C VAL A 120 -19.29 -6.47 8.04
N THR A 121 -20.03 -7.35 8.70
CA THR A 121 -20.84 -8.39 8.04
C THR A 121 -22.31 -8.05 8.23
N LEU A 122 -23.06 -8.09 7.13
CA LEU A 122 -24.51 -7.92 7.16
C LEU A 122 -25.16 -9.22 7.65
N THR A 123 -26.13 -9.14 8.57
CA THR A 123 -26.90 -10.31 9.02
C THR A 123 -28.13 -10.51 8.14
N ASP A 124 -28.82 -11.64 8.28
CA ASP A 124 -30.07 -11.91 7.56
C ASP A 124 -31.13 -10.83 7.86
N LYS A 125 -31.25 -10.44 9.13
CA LYS A 125 -32.15 -9.35 9.57
C LYS A 125 -31.81 -8.00 8.92
N GLY A 126 -30.52 -7.70 8.74
CA GLY A 126 -30.08 -6.51 8.01
C GLY A 126 -30.40 -6.57 6.52
N SER A 127 -30.17 -7.73 5.92
CA SER A 127 -30.47 -8.01 4.50
C SER A 127 -31.96 -7.88 4.20
N GLU A 128 -32.82 -8.44 5.05
CA GLU A 128 -34.28 -8.33 4.93
C GLU A 128 -34.76 -6.87 5.02
N GLN A 129 -34.23 -6.09 5.97
CA GLN A 129 -34.61 -4.69 6.11
C GLN A 129 -34.20 -3.86 4.88
N LEU A 130 -33.03 -4.12 4.30
CA LEU A 130 -32.61 -3.45 3.07
C LEU A 130 -33.44 -3.92 1.86
N ALA A 131 -33.75 -5.22 1.76
CA ALA A 131 -34.59 -5.79 0.69
C ALA A 131 -36.01 -5.18 0.68
N GLN A 132 -36.58 -4.90 1.86
CA GLN A 132 -37.86 -4.21 2.00
C GLN A 132 -37.85 -2.79 1.41
N ALA A 133 -36.71 -2.09 1.45
CA ALA A 133 -36.59 -0.75 0.87
C ALA A 133 -36.67 -0.76 -0.66
N TYR A 134 -36.26 -1.86 -1.29
CA TYR A 134 -36.25 -2.04 -2.75
C TYR A 134 -37.42 -2.88 -3.29
N ASN A 135 -38.28 -3.38 -2.40
CA ASN A 135 -39.45 -4.19 -2.76
C ASN A 135 -39.09 -5.47 -3.56
N ASP A 136 -37.86 -5.99 -3.35
CA ASP A 136 -37.32 -7.17 -4.00
C ASP A 136 -36.66 -8.09 -2.95
N PRO A 137 -37.27 -9.24 -2.60
CA PRO A 137 -36.69 -10.20 -1.67
C PRO A 137 -35.36 -10.81 -2.15
N SER A 138 -35.09 -10.78 -3.45
CA SER A 138 -33.89 -11.34 -4.07
C SER A 138 -32.77 -10.31 -4.27
N PHE A 139 -32.97 -9.07 -3.81
CA PHE A 139 -32.10 -7.93 -4.10
C PHE A 139 -30.65 -8.15 -3.64
N PHE A 140 -30.44 -8.81 -2.49
CA PHE A 140 -29.12 -9.15 -1.94
C PHE A 140 -28.82 -10.65 -1.93
N ILE A 141 -29.72 -11.49 -2.45
CA ILE A 141 -29.48 -12.93 -2.54
C ILE A 141 -28.61 -13.18 -3.78
N ILE A 142 -27.37 -13.59 -3.52
CA ILE A 142 -26.41 -13.99 -4.55
C ILE A 142 -26.86 -15.36 -5.08
N PRO A 143 -27.20 -15.50 -6.38
CA PRO A 143 -27.54 -16.79 -6.96
C PRO A 143 -26.30 -17.69 -6.97
N ASP A 144 -26.50 -18.99 -6.74
CA ASP A 144 -25.44 -19.98 -6.92
C ASP A 144 -25.21 -20.15 -8.43
N VAL A 145 -24.23 -19.40 -8.93
CA VAL A 145 -23.85 -19.41 -10.34
C VAL A 145 -23.45 -20.82 -10.80
N GLY A 146 -22.82 -21.62 -9.92
CA GLY A 146 -22.41 -22.97 -10.27
C GLY A 146 -23.59 -23.90 -10.48
N ALA A 147 -24.55 -23.88 -9.56
CA ALA A 147 -25.77 -24.69 -9.65
C ALA A 147 -26.66 -24.25 -10.83
N GLU A 148 -26.90 -22.95 -11.00
CA GLU A 148 -27.75 -22.45 -12.09
C GLU A 148 -27.10 -22.61 -13.47
N VAL A 149 -25.78 -22.48 -13.59
CA VAL A 149 -25.07 -22.79 -14.84
C VAL A 149 -25.13 -24.29 -15.15
N ALA A 150 -25.00 -25.16 -14.15
CA ALA A 150 -25.16 -26.60 -14.34
C ALA A 150 -26.58 -26.97 -14.79
N ASP A 151 -27.61 -26.38 -14.18
CA ASP A 151 -29.01 -26.55 -14.58
C ASP A 151 -29.27 -26.03 -16.01
N LEU A 152 -28.66 -24.90 -16.38
CA LEU A 152 -28.72 -24.37 -17.75
C LEU A 152 -28.03 -25.29 -18.77
N GLU A 153 -26.92 -25.95 -18.40
CA GLU A 153 -26.27 -26.95 -19.25
C GLU A 153 -27.17 -28.17 -19.48
N HIS A 154 -27.90 -28.60 -18.45
CA HIS A 154 -28.79 -29.77 -18.49
C HIS A 154 -30.18 -29.47 -19.10
N SER A 155 -30.46 -28.21 -19.43
CA SER A 155 -31.72 -27.80 -20.05
C SER A 155 -31.77 -28.06 -21.57
N ASP A 156 -32.97 -28.27 -22.11
CA ASP A 156 -33.24 -28.51 -23.54
C ASP A 156 -33.19 -27.22 -24.42
N LEU A 157 -32.56 -26.15 -23.93
CA LEU A 157 -32.44 -24.87 -24.65
C LEU A 157 -31.41 -24.95 -25.79
N SER A 158 -31.56 -24.06 -26.79
CA SER A 158 -30.54 -23.95 -27.85
C SER A 158 -29.22 -23.40 -27.29
N ASN A 159 -28.08 -23.71 -27.94
CA ASN A 159 -26.77 -23.22 -27.50
C ASN A 159 -26.70 -21.69 -27.45
N ASP A 160 -27.33 -20.99 -28.40
CA ASP A 160 -27.37 -19.52 -28.42
C ASP A 160 -28.18 -18.95 -27.24
N GLU A 161 -29.29 -19.60 -26.87
CA GLU A 161 -30.11 -19.21 -25.71
C GLU A 161 -29.39 -19.52 -24.38
N LYS A 162 -28.63 -20.62 -24.31
CA LYS A 162 -27.79 -20.94 -23.15
C LYS A 162 -26.71 -19.89 -22.93
N VAL A 163 -26.01 -19.46 -23.98
CA VAL A 163 -24.98 -18.41 -23.89
C VAL A 163 -25.60 -17.09 -23.41
N LEU A 164 -26.76 -16.71 -23.96
CA LEU A 164 -27.47 -15.49 -23.57
C LEU A 164 -27.92 -15.51 -22.10
N ARG A 165 -28.50 -16.62 -21.63
CA ARG A 165 -28.91 -16.77 -20.23
C ARG A 165 -27.73 -16.83 -19.26
N LYS A 166 -26.63 -17.49 -19.64
CA LYS A 166 -25.40 -17.48 -18.85
C LYS A 166 -24.82 -16.06 -18.73
N ALA A 167 -24.80 -15.31 -19.83
CA ALA A 167 -24.34 -13.92 -19.82
C ALA A 167 -25.24 -13.03 -18.94
N GLU A 168 -26.56 -13.21 -19.01
CA GLU A 168 -27.51 -12.49 -18.15
C GLU A 168 -27.33 -12.85 -16.67
N LEU A 169 -27.15 -14.13 -16.37
CA LEU A 169 -26.90 -14.62 -15.01
C LEU A 169 -25.59 -14.09 -14.44
N MET A 170 -24.51 -14.10 -15.23
CA MET A 170 -23.23 -13.52 -14.84
C MET A 170 -23.31 -12.02 -14.64
N ARG A 171 -24.07 -11.29 -15.48
CA ARG A 171 -24.31 -9.85 -15.30
C ARG A 171 -25.08 -9.58 -14.01
N ASN A 172 -26.17 -10.31 -13.75
CA ASN A 172 -26.96 -10.15 -12.54
C ASN A 172 -26.16 -10.48 -11.28
N PHE A 173 -25.31 -11.51 -11.33
CA PHE A 173 -24.38 -11.84 -10.25
C PHE A 173 -23.38 -10.71 -10.01
N ALA A 174 -22.76 -10.18 -11.06
CA ALA A 174 -21.80 -9.07 -10.95
C ALA A 174 -22.45 -7.81 -10.36
N GLU A 175 -23.64 -7.42 -10.82
CA GLU A 175 -24.38 -6.26 -10.30
C GLU A 175 -24.76 -6.44 -8.82
N LYS A 176 -25.27 -7.62 -8.44
CA LYS A 176 -25.62 -7.92 -7.04
C LYS A 176 -24.39 -7.96 -6.13
N SER A 177 -23.29 -8.55 -6.60
CA SER A 177 -22.03 -8.61 -5.87
C SER A 177 -21.45 -7.20 -5.65
N GLU A 178 -21.44 -6.35 -6.68
CA GLU A 178 -20.99 -4.96 -6.58
C GLU A 178 -21.85 -4.13 -5.61
N ARG A 179 -23.18 -4.33 -5.61
CA ARG A 179 -24.08 -3.69 -4.66
C ARG A 179 -23.80 -4.11 -3.22
N LEU A 180 -23.66 -5.41 -2.96
CA LEU A 180 -23.35 -5.92 -1.62
C LEU A 180 -22.03 -5.35 -1.13
N HIS A 181 -21.01 -5.33 -1.99
CA HIS A 181 -19.72 -4.71 -1.69
C HIS A 181 -19.87 -3.24 -1.32
N THR A 182 -20.61 -2.48 -2.12
CA THR A 182 -20.86 -1.05 -1.90
C THR A 182 -21.55 -0.81 -0.55
N VAL A 183 -22.55 -1.63 -0.19
CA VAL A 183 -23.22 -1.58 1.13
C VAL A 183 -22.24 -1.88 2.27
N GLN A 184 -21.42 -2.92 2.14
CA GLN A 184 -20.42 -3.28 3.15
C GLN A 184 -19.40 -2.14 3.35
N GLN A 185 -18.90 -1.52 2.28
CA GLN A 185 -17.97 -0.39 2.38
C GLN A 185 -18.62 0.84 3.00
N LEU A 186 -19.89 1.13 2.69
CA LEU A 186 -20.64 2.20 3.36
C LEU A 186 -20.81 1.91 4.85
N LEU A 187 -21.25 0.72 5.23
CA LEU A 187 -21.38 0.32 6.64
C LEU A 187 -20.05 0.45 7.38
N LYS A 188 -18.96 -0.02 6.76
CA LYS A 188 -17.59 0.13 7.27
C LYS A 188 -17.23 1.60 7.48
N ALA A 189 -17.49 2.47 6.50
CA ALA A 189 -17.27 3.90 6.60
C ALA A 189 -18.07 4.56 7.75
N TYR A 190 -19.33 4.17 7.97
CA TYR A 190 -20.17 4.72 9.05
C TYR A 190 -19.78 4.24 10.44
N THR A 191 -19.29 3.01 10.57
CA THR A 191 -19.09 2.34 11.86
C THR A 191 -17.65 2.38 12.37
N LEU A 192 -16.66 2.20 11.49
CA LEU A 192 -15.25 2.09 11.87
C LEU A 192 -14.47 3.39 11.71
N PHE A 193 -14.88 4.29 10.80
CA PHE A 193 -14.10 5.50 10.46
C PHE A 193 -14.75 6.78 10.98
N GLU A 194 -14.05 7.48 11.87
CA GLU A 194 -14.50 8.70 12.52
C GLU A 194 -13.81 9.94 11.96
N LYS A 195 -14.61 10.99 11.78
CA LYS A 195 -14.14 12.31 11.37
C LYS A 195 -13.31 12.94 12.50
N ASP A 196 -12.26 13.64 12.12
CA ASP A 196 -11.26 14.29 12.99
C ASP A 196 -10.38 13.32 13.81
N VAL A 197 -10.55 12.01 13.63
CA VAL A 197 -9.69 10.95 14.20
C VAL A 197 -8.97 10.21 13.07
N ASP A 198 -9.73 9.54 12.20
CA ASP A 198 -9.19 8.73 11.10
C ASP A 198 -8.99 9.56 9.82
N TYR A 199 -9.76 10.63 9.66
CA TYR A 199 -9.66 11.55 8.53
C TYR A 199 -10.20 12.94 8.82
N VAL A 200 -9.82 13.91 7.99
CA VAL A 200 -10.33 15.28 8.00
C VAL A 200 -10.81 15.67 6.61
N ILE A 201 -11.68 16.68 6.55
CA ILE A 201 -12.18 17.23 5.28
C ILE A 201 -11.52 18.58 5.04
N ILE A 202 -10.78 18.70 3.95
CA ILE A 202 -10.10 19.93 3.53
C ILE A 202 -10.35 20.12 2.04
N ASP A 203 -10.70 21.33 1.62
CA ASP A 203 -11.00 21.69 0.21
C ASP A 203 -12.02 20.77 -0.46
N ASN A 204 -13.07 20.38 0.28
CA ASN A 204 -14.09 19.42 -0.17
C ASN A 204 -13.46 18.10 -0.65
N LYS A 205 -12.47 17.59 0.08
CA LYS A 205 -11.82 16.29 -0.12
C LYS A 205 -11.55 15.62 1.22
N VAL A 206 -11.72 14.29 1.26
CA VAL A 206 -11.34 13.49 2.42
C VAL A 206 -9.83 13.29 2.41
N LYS A 207 -9.19 13.57 3.55
CA LYS A 207 -7.76 13.38 3.76
C LYS A 207 -7.54 12.51 4.98
N ILE A 208 -6.83 11.40 4.80
CA ILE A 208 -6.59 10.43 5.87
C ILE A 208 -5.63 11.03 6.91
N VAL A 209 -5.92 10.83 8.19
CA VAL A 209 -5.03 11.18 9.29
C VAL A 209 -4.32 9.91 9.74
N ASP A 210 -3.00 9.98 9.86
CA ASP A 210 -2.21 8.91 10.46
C ASP A 210 -2.47 8.89 11.97
N GLU A 211 -3.00 7.78 12.48
CA GLU A 211 -3.34 7.57 13.89
C GLU A 211 -2.13 7.77 14.83
N GLN A 212 -0.93 7.37 14.39
CA GLN A 212 0.27 7.42 15.24
C GLN A 212 0.88 8.82 15.31
N THR A 213 0.78 9.58 14.22
CA THR A 213 1.47 10.88 14.09
C THR A 213 0.52 12.08 14.09
N GLY A 214 -0.78 11.86 13.93
CA GLY A 214 -1.78 12.91 13.75
C GLY A 214 -1.57 13.73 12.47
N ARG A 215 -0.83 13.20 11.48
CA ARG A 215 -0.49 13.87 10.23
C ARG A 215 -1.52 13.61 9.16
N ILE A 216 -1.80 14.63 8.36
CA ILE A 216 -2.63 14.49 7.16
C ILE A 216 -1.78 13.83 6.07
N MET A 217 -2.16 12.63 5.66
CA MET A 217 -1.49 11.88 4.60
C MET A 217 -2.01 12.33 3.24
N GLU A 218 -1.36 13.34 2.66
CA GLU A 218 -1.71 13.82 1.33
C GLU A 218 -1.52 12.76 0.25
N GLY A 219 -2.49 12.66 -0.66
CA GLY A 219 -2.46 11.73 -1.78
C GLY A 219 -2.85 10.28 -1.44
N ARG A 220 -2.92 9.91 -0.15
CA ARG A 220 -3.40 8.58 0.26
C ARG A 220 -4.92 8.46 0.19
N ARG A 221 -5.37 7.30 -0.25
CA ARG A 221 -6.76 6.84 -0.26
C ARG A 221 -6.83 5.45 0.33
N TRP A 222 -7.96 5.09 0.91
CA TRP A 222 -8.25 3.69 1.22
C TRP A 222 -8.59 2.93 -0.07
N SER A 223 -8.16 1.68 -0.15
CA SER A 223 -8.42 0.79 -1.28
C SER A 223 -9.87 0.29 -1.27
N ASP A 224 -10.24 -0.44 -2.32
CA ASP A 224 -11.44 -1.28 -2.33
C ASP A 224 -12.77 -0.52 -2.15
N GLY A 225 -12.86 0.68 -2.73
CA GLY A 225 -14.09 1.50 -2.66
C GLY A 225 -14.34 2.17 -1.30
N LEU A 226 -13.55 1.87 -0.26
CA LEU A 226 -13.73 2.45 1.08
C LEU A 226 -13.55 3.97 1.09
N HIS A 227 -12.62 4.51 0.32
CA HIS A 227 -12.43 5.96 0.26
C HIS A 227 -13.62 6.66 -0.37
N GLN A 228 -14.18 6.06 -1.43
CA GLN A 228 -15.41 6.51 -2.06
C GLN A 228 -16.59 6.44 -1.08
N ALA A 229 -16.66 5.37 -0.28
CA ALA A 229 -17.67 5.24 0.77
C ALA A 229 -17.57 6.34 1.84
N VAL A 230 -16.36 6.73 2.25
CA VAL A 230 -16.15 7.85 3.21
C VAL A 230 -16.43 9.21 2.55
N GLU A 231 -16.05 9.40 1.29
CA GLU A 231 -16.42 10.59 0.52
C GLU A 231 -17.94 10.72 0.42
N ALA A 232 -18.63 9.63 0.08
CA ALA A 232 -20.08 9.55 0.02
C ALA A 232 -20.72 9.80 1.39
N LYS A 233 -20.21 9.19 2.48
CA LYS A 233 -20.65 9.42 3.87
C LYS A 233 -20.71 10.91 4.19
N GLU A 234 -19.62 11.63 3.91
CA GLU A 234 -19.47 13.04 4.25
C GLU A 234 -20.08 14.01 3.21
N ASN A 235 -20.77 13.50 2.17
CA ASN A 235 -21.32 14.29 1.05
C ASN A 235 -20.25 15.08 0.29
N VAL A 236 -19.05 14.52 0.21
CA VAL A 236 -17.95 15.05 -0.59
C VAL A 236 -18.05 14.49 -2.02
N LYS A 237 -17.50 15.20 -3.00
CA LYS A 237 -17.48 14.71 -4.38
C LYS A 237 -16.71 13.38 -4.44
N VAL A 238 -17.42 12.31 -4.76
CA VAL A 238 -16.83 10.97 -4.95
C VAL A 238 -15.90 10.99 -6.15
N GLU A 239 -14.62 10.73 -5.93
CA GLU A 239 -13.63 10.64 -6.99
C GLU A 239 -13.59 9.18 -7.52
N ALA A 240 -13.49 9.00 -8.85
CA ALA A 240 -13.43 7.68 -9.49
C ALA A 240 -12.45 6.72 -8.78
N ALA A 241 -12.80 5.44 -8.74
CA ALA A 241 -11.95 4.37 -8.21
C ALA A 241 -10.56 4.44 -8.83
N THR A 242 -9.53 4.17 -8.04
CA THR A 242 -8.14 4.25 -8.50
C THR A 242 -7.60 2.86 -8.75
N GLN A 243 -7.12 2.61 -9.97
CA GLN A 243 -6.42 1.39 -10.34
C GLN A 243 -4.92 1.57 -10.13
N THR A 244 -4.26 0.52 -9.64
CA THR A 244 -2.81 0.43 -9.55
C THR A 244 -2.20 0.40 -10.96
N TYR A 245 -1.37 1.39 -11.31
CA TYR A 245 -0.59 1.38 -12.55
C TYR A 245 0.83 0.84 -12.35
N ALA A 246 1.39 1.05 -11.16
CA ALA A 246 2.68 0.49 -10.79
C ALA A 246 2.82 0.43 -9.27
N THR A 247 3.38 -0.65 -8.76
CA THR A 247 3.72 -0.80 -7.34
C THR A 247 5.13 -1.33 -7.20
N ILE A 248 5.85 -0.89 -6.17
CA ILE A 248 7.12 -1.47 -5.74
C ILE A 248 7.29 -1.29 -4.22
N THR A 249 7.75 -2.32 -3.53
CA THR A 249 8.12 -2.22 -2.11
C THR A 249 9.42 -1.41 -1.94
N LEU A 250 9.62 -0.79 -0.78
CA LEU A 250 10.88 -0.09 -0.51
C LEU A 250 12.06 -1.06 -0.53
N GLN A 251 11.83 -2.28 -0.05
CA GLN A 251 12.78 -3.38 -0.03
C GLN A 251 13.30 -3.65 -1.45
N ASN A 252 12.39 -3.98 -2.38
CA ASN A 252 12.78 -4.26 -3.76
C ASN A 252 13.31 -3.03 -4.49
N TYR A 253 12.81 -1.83 -4.19
CA TYR A 253 13.35 -0.59 -4.73
C TYR A 253 14.83 -0.38 -4.36
N PHE A 254 15.20 -0.57 -3.09
CA PHE A 254 16.59 -0.42 -2.67
C PHE A 254 17.48 -1.57 -3.15
N ARG A 255 16.95 -2.78 -3.34
CA ARG A 255 17.67 -3.92 -3.95
C ARG A 255 18.09 -3.65 -5.40
N MET A 256 17.45 -2.72 -6.10
CA MET A 256 17.83 -2.33 -7.47
C MET A 256 19.16 -1.55 -7.53
N TYR A 257 19.63 -1.00 -6.41
CA TYR A 257 20.86 -0.21 -6.39
C TYR A 257 22.07 -1.14 -6.45
N HIS A 258 23.00 -0.85 -7.36
CA HIS A 258 24.27 -1.58 -7.45
C HIS A 258 25.07 -1.53 -6.14
N LYS A 259 24.97 -0.43 -5.39
CA LYS A 259 25.63 -0.28 -4.09
C LYS A 259 24.64 0.34 -3.11
N LEU A 260 24.42 -0.35 -2.00
CA LEU A 260 23.58 0.10 -0.91
C LEU A 260 24.40 0.16 0.38
N ALA A 261 24.22 1.23 1.15
CA ALA A 261 24.82 1.41 2.47
C ALA A 261 23.90 2.30 3.32
N GLY A 262 23.96 2.13 4.64
CA GLY A 262 23.15 2.91 5.58
C GLY A 262 23.88 3.17 6.88
N MET A 263 23.42 4.16 7.63
CA MET A 263 23.94 4.48 8.97
C MET A 263 22.78 4.72 9.93
N THR A 264 22.90 4.19 11.13
CA THR A 264 21.93 4.39 12.22
C THR A 264 22.58 4.01 13.56
N GLY A 265 22.10 4.59 14.66
CA GLY A 265 22.59 4.28 16.00
C GLY A 265 22.02 2.97 16.58
N THR A 266 21.04 2.34 15.93
CA THR A 266 20.29 1.20 16.50
C THR A 266 20.02 0.07 15.49
N ALA A 267 20.97 -0.22 14.58
CA ALA A 267 20.82 -1.29 13.59
C ALA A 267 21.05 -2.70 14.15
N GLU A 268 21.82 -2.83 15.25
CA GLU A 268 22.29 -4.13 15.76
C GLU A 268 21.14 -5.13 16.04
N THR A 269 20.01 -4.65 16.54
CA THR A 269 18.86 -5.51 16.86
C THR A 269 18.22 -6.17 15.63
N GLU A 270 18.37 -5.55 14.46
CA GLU A 270 17.75 -5.98 13.20
C GLU A 270 18.81 -6.46 12.18
N ALA A 271 20.00 -6.83 12.65
CA ALA A 271 21.10 -7.24 11.77
C ALA A 271 20.72 -8.43 10.87
N GLY A 272 19.93 -9.37 11.40
CA GLY A 272 19.39 -10.48 10.62
C GLY A 272 18.50 -10.00 9.46
N GLU A 273 17.58 -9.07 9.72
CA GLU A 273 16.68 -8.51 8.70
C GLU A 273 17.47 -7.76 7.61
N PHE A 274 18.48 -6.97 7.99
CA PHE A 274 19.34 -6.26 7.02
C PHE A 274 20.10 -7.23 6.11
N TRP A 275 20.60 -8.34 6.65
CA TRP A 275 21.26 -9.37 5.86
C TRP A 275 20.28 -10.14 4.98
N ASP A 276 19.13 -10.55 5.52
CA ASP A 276 18.17 -11.38 4.81
C ASP A 276 17.57 -10.65 3.60
N ILE A 277 17.20 -9.37 3.78
CA ILE A 277 16.56 -8.56 2.73
C ILE A 277 17.58 -7.90 1.82
N TYR A 278 18.60 -7.24 2.37
CA TYR A 278 19.50 -6.36 1.60
C TYR A 278 20.92 -6.90 1.45
N LYS A 279 21.25 -8.03 2.10
CA LYS A 279 22.62 -8.55 2.19
C LYS A 279 23.59 -7.51 2.75
N LEU A 280 23.12 -6.75 3.74
CA LEU A 280 23.90 -5.72 4.43
C LEU A 280 24.37 -6.21 5.79
N ASP A 281 25.68 -6.20 6.00
CA ASP A 281 26.28 -6.41 7.32
C ASP A 281 26.10 -5.19 8.22
N VAL A 282 25.84 -5.43 9.50
CA VAL A 282 25.78 -4.39 10.52
C VAL A 282 27.07 -4.38 11.32
N VAL A 283 27.84 -3.31 11.17
CA VAL A 283 29.08 -3.10 11.93
C VAL A 283 28.85 -2.05 13.01
N VAL A 284 29.08 -2.41 14.27
CA VAL A 284 28.99 -1.49 15.41
C VAL A 284 30.27 -0.66 15.51
N ILE A 285 30.16 0.63 15.19
CA ILE A 285 31.28 1.56 15.31
C ILE A 285 31.42 2.03 16.77
N PRO A 286 32.62 1.93 17.38
CA PRO A 286 32.85 2.43 18.74
C PRO A 286 32.52 3.92 18.88
N THR A 287 32.03 4.31 20.06
CA THR A 287 31.78 5.73 20.35
C THR A 287 33.09 6.49 20.53
N ASN A 288 33.10 7.77 20.14
CA ASN A 288 34.26 8.66 20.32
C ASN A 288 34.64 8.84 21.80
N ARG A 289 33.64 8.82 22.69
CA ARG A 289 33.81 8.91 24.15
C ARG A 289 32.96 7.82 24.83
N PRO A 290 33.40 7.29 25.99
CA PRO A 290 32.60 6.35 26.77
C PRO A 290 31.24 6.95 27.15
N ILE A 291 30.21 6.12 27.17
CA ILE A 291 28.85 6.53 27.55
C ILE A 291 28.78 6.67 29.07
N ALA A 292 28.42 7.85 29.55
CA ALA A 292 28.23 8.15 30.99
C ALA A 292 26.74 8.20 31.40
N ARG A 293 25.82 7.85 30.49
CA ARG A 293 24.38 7.82 30.76
C ARG A 293 24.01 6.65 31.67
N ILE A 294 23.15 6.93 32.65
CA ILE A 294 22.61 5.94 33.57
C ILE A 294 21.20 5.55 33.12
N ASP A 295 21.04 4.33 32.62
CA ASP A 295 19.73 3.78 32.25
C ASP A 295 19.14 3.04 33.45
N GLN A 296 18.03 3.55 34.00
CA GLN A 296 17.35 3.01 35.16
C GLN A 296 16.37 1.90 34.79
N GLU A 297 16.01 1.06 35.78
CA GLU A 297 15.01 0.00 35.65
C GLU A 297 13.59 0.56 35.50
N ASP A 298 12.71 -0.15 34.79
CA ASP A 298 11.34 0.34 34.51
C ASP A 298 10.50 0.45 35.80
N MET A 299 9.77 1.56 35.95
CA MET A 299 8.79 1.75 37.02
C MET A 299 7.42 1.27 36.56
N ILE A 300 6.88 0.25 37.21
CA ILE A 300 5.62 -0.37 36.80
C ILE A 300 4.50 -0.01 37.78
N TYR A 301 3.36 0.40 37.22
CA TYR A 301 2.15 0.83 37.92
C TYR A 301 0.95 -0.03 37.52
N LYS A 302 -0.04 -0.13 38.41
CA LYS A 302 -1.28 -0.86 38.12
C LYS A 302 -2.13 -0.11 37.09
N THR A 303 -2.33 1.20 37.28
CA THR A 303 -3.19 2.02 36.42
C THR A 303 -2.43 3.09 35.65
N LYS A 304 -2.99 3.56 34.51
CA LYS A 304 -2.43 4.71 33.77
C LYS A 304 -2.44 5.99 34.60
N ARG A 305 -3.43 6.15 35.47
CA ARG A 305 -3.57 7.36 36.30
C ARG A 305 -2.42 7.50 37.29
N GLU A 306 -2.05 6.42 37.98
CA GLU A 306 -0.91 6.39 38.89
C GLU A 306 0.40 6.65 38.14
N LYS A 307 0.59 5.98 37.00
CA LYS A 307 1.73 6.16 36.11
C LYS A 307 1.93 7.63 35.74
N TYR A 308 0.89 8.31 35.26
CA TYR A 308 1.00 9.71 34.84
C TYR A 308 1.23 10.66 36.02
N ASN A 309 0.63 10.41 37.19
CA ASN A 309 0.93 11.21 38.38
C ASN A 309 2.41 11.08 38.78
N ALA A 310 2.94 9.85 38.80
CA ALA A 310 4.34 9.61 39.12
C ALA A 310 5.30 10.25 38.10
N VAL A 311 4.99 10.20 36.80
CA VAL A 311 5.74 10.90 35.75
C VAL A 311 5.79 12.41 36.03
N ILE A 312 4.67 13.02 36.39
CA ILE A 312 4.59 14.46 36.66
C ILE A 312 5.38 14.84 37.91
N ASP A 313 5.30 14.04 38.97
CA ASP A 313 6.03 14.28 40.21
C ASP A 313 7.55 14.13 40.01
N GLU A 314 7.99 13.17 39.18
CA GLU A 314 9.40 13.03 38.77
C GLU A 314 9.88 14.24 37.96
N ILE A 315 9.10 14.68 36.95
CA ILE A 315 9.41 15.89 36.17
C ILE A 315 9.58 17.08 37.11
N GLN A 316 8.70 17.22 38.11
CA GLN A 316 8.78 18.31 39.07
C GLN A 316 10.06 18.25 39.92
N ALA A 317 10.49 17.06 40.35
CA ALA A 317 11.73 16.88 41.11
C ALA A 317 12.96 17.28 40.26
N LEU A 318 13.04 16.76 39.04
CA LEU A 318 14.16 17.03 38.12
C LEU A 318 14.26 18.51 37.73
N VAL A 319 13.13 19.17 37.49
CA VAL A 319 13.09 20.60 37.18
C VAL A 319 13.53 21.44 38.38
N LYS A 320 13.18 21.05 39.62
CA LYS A 320 13.68 21.71 40.84
C LYS A 320 15.18 21.58 41.01
N GLU A 321 15.77 20.49 40.55
CA GLU A 321 17.23 20.27 40.48
C GLU A 321 17.90 21.05 39.33
N GLY A 322 17.13 21.76 38.51
CA GLY A 322 17.63 22.50 37.34
C GLY A 322 17.92 21.64 36.12
N ARG A 323 17.52 20.36 36.12
CA ARG A 323 17.78 19.44 35.01
C ARG A 323 16.77 19.62 33.86
N PRO A 324 17.21 19.57 32.59
CA PRO A 324 16.29 19.47 31.47
C PRO A 324 15.69 18.08 31.37
N VAL A 325 14.42 18.02 30.96
CA VAL A 325 13.65 16.79 30.85
C VAL A 325 13.03 16.65 29.46
N LEU A 326 13.29 15.52 28.81
CA LEU A 326 12.62 15.11 27.58
C LEU A 326 11.66 13.95 27.87
N VAL A 327 10.37 14.19 27.68
CA VAL A 327 9.30 13.22 27.89
C VAL A 327 8.91 12.63 26.53
N GLY A 328 9.06 11.32 26.35
CA GLY A 328 8.63 10.61 25.14
C GLY A 328 7.28 9.92 25.34
N THR A 329 6.31 10.24 24.49
CA THR A 329 4.98 9.61 24.47
C THR A 329 4.76 8.81 23.19
N THR A 330 3.82 7.86 23.20
CA THR A 330 3.49 7.00 22.05
C THR A 330 2.43 7.61 21.11
N SER A 331 1.58 8.50 21.62
CA SER A 331 0.53 9.16 20.84
C SER A 331 0.43 10.67 21.12
N VAL A 332 -0.23 11.39 20.20
CA VAL A 332 -0.52 12.82 20.35
C VAL A 332 -1.48 13.07 21.50
N GLU A 333 -2.50 12.22 21.68
CA GLU A 333 -3.46 12.31 22.77
C GLU A 333 -2.78 12.27 24.15
N VAL A 334 -1.82 11.35 24.33
CA VAL A 334 -1.05 11.24 25.59
C VAL A 334 -0.18 12.47 25.81
N SER A 335 0.43 13.02 24.76
CA SER A 335 1.18 14.28 24.85
C SER A 335 0.31 15.47 25.27
N GLU A 336 -0.90 15.60 24.72
CA GLU A 336 -1.84 16.66 25.09
C GLU A 336 -2.39 16.47 26.51
N LEU A 337 -2.63 15.23 26.93
CA LEU A 337 -3.02 14.91 28.30
C LEU A 337 -1.93 15.35 29.30
N LEU A 338 -0.68 14.96 29.06
CA LEU A 338 0.45 15.33 29.92
C LEU A 338 0.70 16.84 29.92
N SER A 339 0.55 17.49 28.77
CA SER A 339 0.62 18.95 28.66
C SER A 339 -0.41 19.64 29.57
N ARG A 340 -1.67 19.20 29.54
CA ARG A 340 -2.72 19.72 30.44
C ARG A 340 -2.39 19.49 31.92
N MET A 341 -1.82 18.33 32.27
CA MET A 341 -1.42 18.02 33.64
C MET A 341 -0.25 18.90 34.13
N LEU A 342 0.77 19.12 33.28
CA LEU A 342 1.90 20.01 33.59
C LEU A 342 1.47 21.47 33.74
N THR A 343 0.56 21.95 32.88
CA THR A 343 -0.02 23.30 32.99
C THR A 343 -0.72 23.49 34.34
N ARG A 344 -1.49 22.49 34.82
CA ARG A 344 -2.15 22.55 36.13
C ARG A 344 -1.17 22.63 37.31
N LYS A 345 0.02 22.04 37.16
CA LYS A 345 1.10 22.09 38.16
C LYS A 345 2.00 23.33 38.01
N GLY A 346 1.74 24.20 37.04
CA GLY A 346 2.51 25.42 36.79
C GLY A 346 3.90 25.18 36.20
N ILE A 347 4.12 24.04 35.52
CA ILE A 347 5.42 23.70 34.94
C ILE A 347 5.45 24.15 33.46
N PRO A 348 6.34 25.07 33.08
CA PRO A 348 6.48 25.49 31.69
C PRO A 348 7.04 24.34 30.86
N HIS A 349 6.41 24.05 29.72
CA HIS A 349 6.80 22.94 28.86
C HIS A 349 6.48 23.23 27.39
N ASN A 350 7.20 22.56 26.51
CA ASN A 350 6.98 22.60 25.06
C ASN A 350 6.48 21.24 24.57
N VAL A 351 5.57 21.23 23.60
CA VAL A 351 5.04 19.99 23.01
C VAL A 351 5.44 19.90 21.54
N LEU A 352 6.03 18.77 21.15
CA LEU A 352 6.47 18.46 19.80
C LEU A 352 5.57 17.37 19.22
N ASN A 353 4.65 17.76 18.34
CA ASN A 353 3.65 16.87 17.73
C ASN A 353 3.97 16.46 16.29
N ALA A 354 5.22 16.65 15.82
CA ALA A 354 5.66 16.35 14.46
C ALA A 354 4.88 17.07 13.33
N LYS A 355 4.19 18.18 13.62
CA LYS A 355 3.39 18.98 12.66
C LYS A 355 4.22 20.05 11.93
N LEU A 356 5.28 20.60 12.53
CA LEU A 356 6.04 21.74 11.99
C LEU A 356 7.55 21.59 12.22
N HIS A 357 8.23 20.88 11.31
CA HIS A 357 9.64 20.52 11.45
C HIS A 357 10.61 21.67 11.73
N PHE A 358 10.42 22.84 11.11
CA PHE A 358 11.34 23.98 11.32
C PHE A 358 11.24 24.57 12.73
N LYS A 359 10.02 24.75 13.25
CA LYS A 359 9.79 25.25 14.61
C LYS A 359 10.22 24.22 15.65
N GLU A 360 9.98 22.93 15.37
CA GLU A 360 10.42 21.84 16.24
C GLU A 360 11.94 21.79 16.41
N ALA A 361 12.71 22.01 15.34
CA ALA A 361 14.17 22.00 15.43
C ALA A 361 14.71 23.14 16.32
N GLN A 362 14.04 24.29 16.39
CA GLN A 362 14.40 25.37 17.32
C GLN A 362 14.10 24.97 18.77
N ILE A 363 12.90 24.45 19.03
CA ILE A 363 12.49 23.99 20.35
C ILE A 363 13.43 22.88 20.87
N VAL A 364 13.83 21.94 20.02
CA VAL A 364 14.74 20.83 20.39
C VAL A 364 16.15 21.34 20.71
N LYS A 365 16.63 22.42 20.07
CA LYS A 365 17.93 23.02 20.42
C LYS A 365 17.92 23.65 21.80
N GLU A 366 16.77 24.21 22.21
CA GLU A 366 16.57 24.83 23.52
C GLU A 366 16.23 23.80 24.60
N ALA A 367 15.80 22.59 24.23
CA ALA A 367 15.44 21.52 25.16
C ALA A 367 16.55 21.08 26.13
N GLY A 368 17.82 21.43 25.85
CA GLY A 368 18.96 21.14 26.71
C GLY A 368 19.28 22.22 27.75
N GLN A 369 18.50 23.30 27.85
CA GLN A 369 18.68 24.36 28.84
C GLN A 369 18.12 23.97 30.21
N ALA A 370 18.71 24.51 31.28
CA ALA A 370 18.31 24.19 32.65
C ALA A 370 16.81 24.42 32.91
N GLY A 371 16.15 23.46 33.58
CA GLY A 371 14.73 23.50 33.91
C GLY A 371 13.75 23.42 32.74
N THR A 372 14.22 23.16 31.51
CA THR A 372 13.35 23.08 30.33
C THR A 372 12.70 21.71 30.23
N VAL A 373 11.37 21.67 30.08
CA VAL A 373 10.60 20.44 29.85
C VAL A 373 10.11 20.40 28.40
N THR A 374 10.43 19.31 27.71
CA THR A 374 9.98 19.09 26.33
C THR A 374 9.26 17.74 26.25
N ILE A 375 8.03 17.75 25.73
CA ILE A 375 7.25 16.55 25.44
C ILE A 375 7.37 16.27 23.95
N ALA A 376 7.74 15.05 23.58
CA ALA A 376 7.88 14.61 22.20
C ALA A 376 6.96 13.42 21.94
N THR A 377 6.06 13.57 20.97
CA THR A 377 5.29 12.44 20.45
C THR A 377 6.18 11.56 19.59
N ASN A 378 6.25 10.27 19.92
CA ASN A 378 7.08 9.25 19.29
C ASN A 378 8.54 9.69 19.11
N MET A 379 8.86 10.15 17.90
CA MET A 379 10.18 10.56 17.47
C MET A 379 10.25 12.02 17.02
N ALA A 380 9.32 12.88 17.44
CA ALA A 380 9.37 14.30 17.11
C ALA A 380 10.73 14.92 17.48
N GLY A 381 11.27 15.79 16.62
CA GLY A 381 12.63 16.31 16.78
C GLY A 381 13.76 15.34 16.38
N ARG A 382 13.48 14.29 15.61
CA ARG A 382 14.52 13.40 15.00
C ARG A 382 15.48 14.19 14.10
N GLY A 383 16.76 13.85 14.19
CA GLY A 383 17.83 14.47 13.40
C GLY A 383 18.38 15.78 13.96
N THR A 384 17.79 16.34 15.03
CA THR A 384 18.36 17.49 15.75
C THR A 384 19.00 17.05 17.06
N ASP A 385 20.20 17.54 17.30
CA ASP A 385 20.99 17.23 18.49
C ASP A 385 20.64 18.18 19.63
N ILE A 386 20.32 17.61 20.80
CA ILE A 386 20.10 18.36 22.03
C ILE A 386 21.47 18.61 22.67
N LYS A 387 21.87 19.88 22.75
CA LYS A 387 23.12 20.30 23.41
C LYS A 387 22.82 20.79 24.81
N LEU A 388 23.60 20.34 25.79
CA LEU A 388 23.42 20.75 27.18
C LEU A 388 23.86 22.20 27.37
N GLY A 389 23.01 22.99 28.02
CA GLY A 389 23.31 24.36 28.43
C GLY A 389 24.33 24.46 29.57
N PRO A 390 24.75 25.68 29.94
CA PRO A 390 25.67 25.89 31.06
C PRO A 390 25.05 25.42 32.39
N GLY A 391 25.82 24.76 33.26
CA GLY A 391 25.37 24.25 34.56
C GLY A 391 24.58 22.94 34.54
N VAL A 392 24.17 22.47 33.35
CA VAL A 392 23.34 21.26 33.20
C VAL A 392 24.14 19.97 33.38
N LYS A 393 25.43 19.97 33.04
CA LYS A 393 26.27 18.78 33.19
C LYS A 393 26.50 18.45 34.66
N GLU A 394 26.71 19.48 35.46
CA GLU A 394 26.88 19.40 36.91
C GLU A 394 25.59 18.94 37.61
N ALA A 395 24.44 19.35 37.07
CA ALA A 395 23.12 18.90 37.55
C ALA A 395 22.78 17.44 37.17
N GLY A 396 23.65 16.71 36.46
CA GLY A 396 23.41 15.31 36.06
C GLY A 396 22.88 15.14 34.63
N GLY A 397 22.92 16.19 33.81
CA GLY A 397 22.63 16.14 32.38
C GLY A 397 21.16 15.96 32.02
N LEU A 398 20.89 15.67 30.74
CA LEU A 398 19.54 15.49 30.21
C LEU A 398 18.89 14.22 30.77
N ALA A 399 17.71 14.39 31.37
CA ALA A 399 16.86 13.30 31.83
C ALA A 399 15.85 12.91 30.75
N ILE A 400 15.80 11.63 30.41
CA ILE A 400 14.83 11.06 29.48
C ILE A 400 13.74 10.33 30.28
N ILE A 401 12.49 10.66 30.03
CA ILE A 401 11.33 9.98 30.62
C ILE A 401 10.52 9.35 29.50
N GLY A 402 10.49 8.03 29.43
CA GLY A 402 9.56 7.29 28.57
C GLY A 402 8.25 7.04 29.33
N THR A 403 7.13 7.50 28.80
CA THR A 403 5.82 7.36 29.48
C THR A 403 5.16 6.01 29.23
N GLU A 404 5.69 5.27 28.24
CA GLU A 404 5.31 3.92 27.84
C GLU A 404 6.52 3.27 27.14
N ARG A 405 6.44 1.95 26.96
CA ARG A 405 7.36 1.18 26.12
C ARG A 405 6.79 1.08 24.71
N HIS A 406 7.61 1.34 23.69
CA HIS A 406 7.18 1.16 22.31
C HIS A 406 7.12 -0.34 21.97
N GLU A 407 6.43 -0.66 20.87
CA GLU A 407 6.41 -2.02 20.33
C GLU A 407 7.79 -2.52 19.92
N SER A 408 8.68 -1.60 19.52
CA SER A 408 10.07 -1.91 19.16
C SER A 408 11.08 -1.32 20.15
N ARG A 409 11.98 -2.18 20.61
CA ARG A 409 13.15 -1.85 21.45
C ARG A 409 14.05 -0.84 20.78
N ARG A 410 14.10 -0.84 19.44
CA ARG A 410 14.88 0.10 18.65
C ARG A 410 14.45 1.55 18.88
N VAL A 411 13.14 1.81 19.01
CA VAL A 411 12.58 3.15 19.21
C VAL A 411 12.86 3.62 20.64
N ASP A 412 12.70 2.75 21.63
CA ASP A 412 13.08 3.03 23.02
C ASP A 412 14.58 3.37 23.14
N ARG A 413 15.46 2.60 22.50
CA ARG A 413 16.90 2.87 22.44
C ARG A 413 17.21 4.21 21.78
N GLN A 414 16.44 4.62 20.78
CA GLN A 414 16.58 5.93 20.13
C GLN A 414 16.15 7.07 21.07
N LEU A 415 15.11 6.87 21.87
CA LEU A 415 14.68 7.83 22.89
C LEU A 415 15.76 7.98 23.97
N ARG A 416 16.29 6.87 24.51
CA ARG A 416 17.43 6.87 25.45
C ARG A 416 18.67 7.55 24.86
N GLY A 417 18.94 7.27 23.59
CA GLY A 417 20.05 7.83 22.82
C GLY A 417 20.00 9.35 22.60
N ARG A 418 18.91 10.02 22.98
CA ARG A 418 18.86 11.49 23.03
C ARG A 418 19.73 12.07 24.13
N SER A 419 19.95 11.32 25.21
CA SER A 419 20.84 11.68 26.31
C SER A 419 22.18 10.91 26.24
N GLY A 420 23.20 11.42 26.93
CA GLY A 420 24.53 10.80 26.98
C GLY A 420 25.43 11.05 25.77
N ARG A 421 25.15 12.11 24.99
CA ARG A 421 25.87 12.38 23.74
C ARG A 421 27.33 12.77 24.02
N GLN A 422 28.26 12.22 23.26
CA GLN A 422 29.71 12.51 23.39
C GLN A 422 30.23 12.38 24.84
N GLY A 423 29.71 11.40 25.58
CA GLY A 423 30.11 11.13 26.97
C GLY A 423 29.55 12.11 27.99
N ASP A 424 28.59 12.95 27.61
CA ASP A 424 27.86 13.79 28.56
C ASP A 424 27.11 12.93 29.60
N PRO A 425 26.94 13.42 30.84
CA PRO A 425 26.09 12.76 31.83
C PRO A 425 24.62 12.81 31.40
N GLY A 426 23.84 11.90 31.95
CA GLY A 426 22.40 11.87 31.70
C GLY A 426 21.75 10.65 32.31
N SER A 427 20.42 10.63 32.32
CA SER A 427 19.65 9.48 32.80
C SER A 427 18.51 9.13 31.86
N SER A 428 18.08 7.87 31.87
CA SER A 428 16.82 7.46 31.25
C SER A 428 15.99 6.61 32.20
N GLN A 429 14.69 6.87 32.23
CA GLN A 429 13.71 6.20 33.07
C GLN A 429 12.46 5.93 32.24
N PHE A 430 11.91 4.71 32.32
CA PHE A 430 10.64 4.37 31.70
C PHE A 430 9.58 4.11 32.77
N TYR A 431 8.35 4.53 32.47
CA TYR A 431 7.16 4.34 33.28
C TYR A 431 6.19 3.49 32.47
N VAL A 432 5.70 2.39 33.05
CA VAL A 432 4.85 1.41 32.37
C VAL A 432 3.62 1.14 33.24
N SER A 433 2.46 1.00 32.63
CA SER A 433 1.24 0.53 33.29
C SER A 433 0.80 -0.81 32.72
N LEU A 434 0.18 -1.66 33.53
CA LEU A 434 -0.48 -2.88 33.06
C LEU A 434 -1.60 -2.60 32.05
N GLU A 435 -2.16 -1.38 32.08
CA GLU A 435 -3.19 -0.91 31.14
C GLU A 435 -2.61 -0.37 29.82
N ASP A 436 -1.28 -0.32 29.65
CA ASP A 436 -0.65 0.16 28.42
C ASP A 436 -0.82 -0.85 27.27
N ASN A 437 -0.82 -0.36 26.02
CA ASN A 437 -1.12 -1.20 24.85
C ASN A 437 -0.18 -2.40 24.73
N LEU A 438 1.12 -2.22 24.96
CA LEU A 438 2.09 -3.30 24.98
C LEU A 438 1.75 -4.37 26.03
N MET A 439 1.33 -3.97 27.23
CA MET A 439 1.01 -4.91 28.32
C MET A 439 -0.32 -5.64 28.06
N ARG A 440 -1.30 -4.99 27.43
CA ARG A 440 -2.56 -5.62 27.02
C ARG A 440 -2.34 -6.75 26.00
N MET A 441 -1.40 -6.56 25.08
CA MET A 441 -1.07 -7.58 24.07
C MET A 441 -0.45 -8.84 24.69
N PHE A 442 0.08 -8.76 25.92
CA PHE A 442 0.79 -9.86 26.59
C PHE A 442 0.17 -10.20 27.94
N GLY A 443 -0.96 -10.93 27.91
CA GLY A 443 -1.45 -11.73 29.04
C GLY A 443 -1.44 -10.99 30.38
N SER A 444 -1.94 -9.75 30.40
CA SER A 444 -2.03 -8.89 31.58
C SER A 444 -2.66 -9.61 32.77
N GLU A 445 -3.57 -10.57 32.52
CA GLU A 445 -4.25 -11.38 33.53
C GLU A 445 -3.31 -12.23 34.40
N ARG A 446 -2.25 -12.81 33.82
CA ARG A 446 -1.30 -13.62 34.61
C ARG A 446 -0.45 -12.75 35.53
N ILE A 447 -0.06 -11.58 35.05
CA ILE A 447 0.76 -10.63 35.82
C ILE A 447 -0.10 -9.90 36.86
N ALA A 448 -1.28 -9.42 36.47
CA ALA A 448 -2.25 -8.81 37.36
C ALA A 448 -2.69 -9.79 38.46
N GLY A 449 -2.97 -11.06 38.11
CA GLY A 449 -3.33 -12.09 39.09
C GLY A 449 -2.19 -12.55 40.02
N ILE A 450 -0.93 -12.19 39.71
CA ILE A 450 0.21 -12.30 40.64
C ILE A 450 0.25 -11.04 41.53
N MET A 451 0.01 -9.86 40.97
CA MET A 451 0.00 -8.58 41.69
C MET A 451 -1.11 -8.50 42.74
N ASP A 452 -2.33 -8.93 42.39
CA ASP A 452 -3.46 -8.98 43.31
C ASP A 452 -3.21 -10.00 44.44
N ARG A 453 -2.43 -11.05 44.16
CA ARG A 453 -2.02 -12.07 45.16
C ARG A 453 -0.86 -11.60 46.06
N MET A 454 -0.04 -10.68 45.57
CA MET A 454 1.04 -10.04 46.33
C MET A 454 0.53 -8.91 47.24
N GLY A 455 -0.72 -8.49 47.11
CA GLY A 455 -1.35 -7.52 48.01
C GLY A 455 -0.82 -6.09 47.86
N LEU A 456 -0.31 -5.73 46.68
CA LEU A 456 0.20 -4.40 46.38
C LEU A 456 -0.91 -3.36 46.50
N GLN A 457 -0.67 -2.30 47.27
CA GLN A 457 -1.63 -1.22 47.50
C GLN A 457 -1.60 -0.20 46.34
N GLU A 458 -2.69 0.54 46.17
CA GLU A 458 -2.74 1.65 45.20
C GLU A 458 -1.59 2.64 45.45
N GLY A 459 -0.83 2.95 44.40
CA GLY A 459 0.35 3.82 44.46
C GLY A 459 1.71 3.13 44.70
N GLU A 460 1.79 1.82 44.95
CA GLU A 460 3.07 1.12 45.09
C GLU A 460 3.75 0.88 43.73
N VAL A 461 5.04 1.27 43.62
CA VAL A 461 5.85 1.07 42.43
C VAL A 461 6.50 -0.30 42.48
N ILE A 462 6.36 -1.10 41.42
CA ILE A 462 7.17 -2.30 41.27
C ILE A 462 8.42 -1.97 40.47
N GLN A 463 9.58 -2.19 41.08
CA GLN A 463 10.88 -2.18 40.41
C GLN A 463 11.53 -3.54 40.64
N HIS A 464 11.50 -4.40 39.63
CA HIS A 464 12.17 -5.70 39.72
C HIS A 464 12.76 -6.12 38.36
N PRO A 465 14.06 -6.49 38.30
CA PRO A 465 14.74 -6.82 37.04
C PRO A 465 14.08 -7.95 36.24
N MET A 466 13.39 -8.86 36.94
CA MET A 466 12.64 -9.94 36.28
C MET A 466 11.50 -9.41 35.41
N ILE A 467 10.81 -8.34 35.84
CA ILE A 467 9.67 -7.80 35.10
C ILE A 467 10.16 -6.99 33.90
N THR A 468 11.22 -6.19 34.05
CA THR A 468 11.90 -5.52 32.93
C THR A 468 12.26 -6.52 31.83
N LYS A 469 12.85 -7.66 32.19
CA LYS A 469 13.19 -8.73 31.23
C LYS A 469 11.96 -9.37 30.57
N GLN A 470 10.81 -9.44 31.25
CA GLN A 470 9.58 -9.95 30.63
C GLN A 470 9.00 -8.95 29.63
N ILE A 471 9.06 -7.66 29.92
CA ILE A 471 8.67 -6.60 28.99
C ILE A 471 9.55 -6.64 27.74
N GLU A 472 10.88 -6.78 27.90
CA GLU A 472 11.79 -6.91 26.74
C GLU A 472 11.49 -8.15 25.88
N LYS A 473 11.10 -9.28 26.51
CA LYS A 473 10.66 -10.48 25.78
C LYS A 473 9.35 -10.24 25.03
N ALA A 474 8.41 -9.51 25.63
CA ALA A 474 7.18 -9.12 24.97
C ALA A 474 7.48 -8.26 23.73
N GLN A 475 8.31 -7.21 23.87
CA GLN A 475 8.74 -6.39 22.73
C GLN A 475 9.41 -7.24 21.64
N LYS A 476 10.32 -8.15 22.00
CA LYS A 476 10.96 -9.05 21.02
C LYS A 476 9.94 -9.88 20.24
N LYS A 477 8.90 -10.38 20.90
CA LYS A 477 7.84 -11.15 20.24
C LYS A 477 6.97 -10.28 19.32
N VAL A 478 6.71 -9.02 19.67
CA VAL A 478 6.05 -8.06 18.76
C VAL A 478 6.93 -7.75 17.55
N GLU A 479 8.23 -7.54 17.76
CA GLU A 479 9.20 -7.34 16.68
C GLU A 479 9.25 -8.55 15.73
N GLU A 480 9.29 -9.78 16.26
CA GLU A 480 9.25 -11.02 15.48
C GLU A 480 7.95 -11.15 14.68
N ASN A 481 6.80 -10.80 15.26
CA ASN A 481 5.52 -10.79 14.55
C ASN A 481 5.52 -9.76 13.41
N HIS A 482 5.95 -8.52 13.67
CA HIS A 482 6.07 -7.47 12.65
C HIS A 482 7.05 -7.85 11.54
N PHE A 483 8.17 -8.49 11.90
CA PHE A 483 9.11 -9.04 10.94
C PHE A 483 8.46 -10.12 10.07
N GLY A 484 7.68 -11.03 10.66
CA GLY A 484 6.91 -12.03 9.93
C GLY A 484 5.95 -11.41 8.90
N VAL A 485 5.20 -10.38 9.30
CA VAL A 485 4.30 -9.63 8.39
C VAL A 485 5.09 -8.97 7.25
N ARG A 486 6.21 -8.31 7.55
CA ARG A 486 7.07 -7.69 6.54
C ARG A 486 7.66 -8.72 5.58
N LYS A 487 8.10 -9.88 6.09
CA LYS A 487 8.64 -10.98 5.32
C LYS A 487 7.59 -11.54 4.36
N HIS A 488 6.38 -11.80 4.84
CA HIS A 488 5.29 -12.24 3.98
C HIS A 488 5.00 -11.21 2.88
N LEU A 489 4.88 -9.91 3.22
CA LEU A 489 4.66 -8.87 2.23
C LEU A 489 5.77 -8.83 1.15
N LEU A 490 7.02 -9.05 1.55
CA LEU A 490 8.16 -9.16 0.63
C LEU A 490 8.05 -10.41 -0.27
N GLU A 491 7.65 -11.55 0.27
CA GLU A 491 7.48 -12.79 -0.49
C GLU A 491 6.43 -12.65 -1.61
N TYR A 492 5.32 -11.97 -1.36
CA TYR A 492 4.33 -11.64 -2.39
C TYR A 492 4.90 -10.66 -3.44
N ASP A 493 5.60 -9.60 -3.01
CA ASP A 493 6.19 -8.64 -3.94
C ASP A 493 7.38 -9.22 -4.73
N ASP A 494 8.08 -10.24 -4.22
CA ASP A 494 9.17 -10.91 -4.94
C ASP A 494 8.66 -11.67 -6.17
N VAL A 495 7.46 -12.28 -6.07
CA VAL A 495 6.77 -12.89 -7.23
C VAL A 495 6.48 -11.81 -8.27
N MET A 496 5.89 -10.70 -7.82
CA MET A 496 5.60 -9.54 -8.66
C MET A 496 6.85 -8.92 -9.27
N ASN A 497 7.95 -8.89 -8.52
CA ASN A 497 9.20 -8.29 -8.96
C ASN A 497 9.84 -9.11 -10.09
N ALA A 498 9.77 -10.44 -10.05
CA ALA A 498 10.23 -11.30 -11.13
C ALA A 498 9.45 -11.03 -12.43
N GLN A 499 8.12 -10.91 -12.35
CA GLN A 499 7.28 -10.57 -13.50
C GLN A 499 7.57 -9.15 -14.02
N ARG A 500 7.75 -8.19 -13.11
CA ARG A 500 8.09 -6.80 -13.39
C ARG A 500 9.40 -6.69 -14.16
N GLU A 501 10.43 -7.47 -13.81
CA GLU A 501 11.72 -7.44 -14.50
C GLU A 501 11.57 -7.82 -15.98
N VAL A 502 10.80 -8.87 -16.28
CA VAL A 502 10.53 -9.32 -17.65
C VAL A 502 9.78 -8.24 -18.44
N ILE A 503 8.69 -7.71 -17.88
CA ILE A 503 7.86 -6.71 -18.55
C ILE A 503 8.61 -5.40 -18.72
N TYR A 504 9.35 -4.94 -17.71
CA TYR A 504 10.09 -3.68 -17.80
C TYR A 504 11.26 -3.79 -18.78
N LYS A 505 11.83 -4.98 -18.98
CA LYS A 505 12.82 -5.23 -20.03
C LYS A 505 12.17 -5.13 -21.42
N LYS A 506 11.07 -5.84 -21.68
CA LYS A 506 10.32 -5.75 -22.96
C LYS A 506 9.85 -4.32 -23.23
N ARG A 507 9.29 -3.65 -22.23
CA ARG A 507 8.85 -2.25 -22.28
C ARG A 507 10.01 -1.30 -22.62
N ARG A 508 11.19 -1.53 -22.05
CA ARG A 508 12.41 -0.75 -22.37
C ARG A 508 12.85 -0.95 -23.82
N HIS A 509 12.84 -2.20 -24.31
CA HIS A 509 13.12 -2.50 -25.71
C HIS A 509 12.14 -1.79 -26.65
N ALA A 510 10.83 -1.79 -26.34
CA ALA A 510 9.82 -1.05 -27.10
C ALA A 510 10.00 0.48 -27.03
N LEU A 511 10.38 1.03 -25.87
CA LEU A 511 10.55 2.48 -25.72
C LEU A 511 11.78 3.02 -26.46
N PHE A 512 12.91 2.32 -26.40
CA PHE A 512 14.15 2.75 -27.05
C PHE A 512 14.30 2.21 -28.48
N GLY A 513 13.67 1.08 -28.80
CA GLY A 513 13.82 0.36 -30.07
C GLY A 513 15.03 -0.59 -30.09
N GLU A 514 15.75 -0.73 -28.98
CA GLU A 514 16.89 -1.65 -28.87
C GLU A 514 16.38 -3.10 -28.74
N ARG A 515 16.83 -4.00 -29.62
CA ARG A 515 16.44 -5.43 -29.66
C ARG A 515 14.95 -5.70 -29.89
N LEU A 516 14.15 -4.69 -30.22
CA LEU A 516 12.72 -4.85 -30.48
C LEU A 516 12.43 -5.86 -31.59
N SER A 517 13.23 -5.86 -32.67
CA SER A 517 13.08 -6.84 -33.76
C SER A 517 13.27 -8.29 -33.29
N ILE A 518 14.14 -8.52 -32.31
CA ILE A 518 14.35 -9.86 -31.73
C ILE A 518 13.13 -10.25 -30.91
N ASP A 519 12.63 -9.31 -30.10
CA ASP A 519 11.42 -9.56 -29.31
C ASP A 519 10.22 -9.86 -30.23
N LEU A 520 10.01 -9.10 -31.30
CA LEU A 520 8.92 -9.32 -32.26
C LEU A 520 9.06 -10.65 -32.99
N ASN A 521 10.26 -11.02 -33.42
CA ASN A 521 10.48 -12.31 -34.07
C ASN A 521 10.16 -13.48 -33.11
N ASN A 522 10.58 -13.38 -31.84
CA ASN A 522 10.24 -14.38 -30.84
C ASN A 522 8.73 -14.42 -30.59
N MET A 523 8.06 -13.26 -30.46
CA MET A 523 6.60 -13.20 -30.32
C MET A 523 5.88 -13.89 -31.49
N MET A 524 6.37 -13.69 -32.72
CA MET A 524 5.81 -14.29 -33.92
C MET A 524 6.00 -15.81 -33.96
N TYR A 525 7.19 -16.29 -33.60
CA TYR A 525 7.47 -17.72 -33.49
C TYR A 525 6.63 -18.36 -32.38
N ASP A 526 6.63 -17.79 -31.17
CA ASP A 526 5.90 -18.30 -30.01
C ASP A 526 4.37 -18.36 -30.29
N PHE A 527 3.83 -17.34 -30.96
CA PHE A 527 2.42 -17.31 -31.34
C PHE A 527 2.08 -18.36 -32.41
N GLY A 528 2.93 -18.51 -33.44
CA GLY A 528 2.76 -19.54 -34.46
C GLY A 528 2.86 -20.96 -33.90
N GLU A 529 3.83 -21.22 -33.02
CA GLU A 529 4.00 -22.51 -32.33
C GLU A 529 2.78 -22.85 -31.48
N LYS A 530 2.25 -21.88 -30.70
CA LYS A 530 1.03 -22.06 -29.92
C LYS A 530 -0.18 -22.44 -30.79
N LEU A 531 -0.41 -21.71 -31.89
CA LEU A 531 -1.53 -22.01 -32.79
C LEU A 531 -1.40 -23.41 -33.40
N ILE A 532 -0.20 -23.79 -33.85
CA ILE A 532 0.00 -25.12 -34.42
C ILE A 532 -0.28 -26.19 -33.37
N ASP A 533 0.25 -26.05 -32.14
CA ASP A 533 0.05 -27.00 -31.05
C ASP A 533 -1.45 -27.19 -30.71
N GLU A 534 -2.18 -26.08 -30.51
CA GLU A 534 -3.61 -26.08 -30.15
C GLU A 534 -4.49 -26.74 -31.23
N TYR A 535 -4.24 -26.43 -32.51
CA TYR A 535 -5.01 -26.98 -33.62
C TYR A 535 -4.56 -28.40 -34.02
N GLN A 536 -3.30 -28.78 -33.77
CA GLN A 536 -2.84 -30.16 -33.97
C GLN A 536 -3.49 -31.11 -32.97
N ASP A 537 -3.60 -30.69 -31.70
CA ASP A 537 -4.26 -31.47 -30.65
C ASP A 537 -5.73 -31.77 -30.98
N SER A 538 -6.41 -30.79 -31.58
CA SER A 538 -7.81 -30.92 -32.03
C SER A 538 -7.97 -31.50 -33.45
N LYS A 539 -6.86 -31.68 -34.19
CA LYS A 539 -6.82 -32.09 -35.61
C LYS A 539 -7.69 -31.24 -36.53
N ASP A 540 -7.67 -29.92 -36.31
CA ASP A 540 -8.50 -28.97 -37.04
C ASP A 540 -7.66 -28.03 -37.92
N TYR A 541 -7.26 -28.55 -39.09
CA TYR A 541 -6.46 -27.81 -40.06
C TYR A 541 -7.23 -26.62 -40.69
N GLU A 542 -8.53 -26.78 -40.94
CA GLU A 542 -9.36 -25.69 -41.47
C GLU A 542 -9.55 -24.58 -40.42
N GLY A 543 -9.69 -24.94 -39.14
CA GLY A 543 -9.67 -24.00 -38.03
C GLY A 543 -8.38 -23.20 -37.98
N LEU A 544 -7.22 -23.87 -38.04
CA LEU A 544 -5.90 -23.20 -38.09
C LEU A 544 -5.81 -22.24 -39.28
N LYS A 545 -6.25 -22.68 -40.46
CA LYS A 545 -6.23 -21.87 -41.68
C LYS A 545 -7.06 -20.61 -41.51
N MET A 546 -8.28 -20.74 -40.98
CA MET A 546 -9.16 -19.60 -40.72
C MET A 546 -8.54 -18.64 -39.69
N GLU A 547 -7.90 -19.16 -38.65
CA GLU A 547 -7.28 -18.35 -37.61
C GLU A 547 -6.06 -17.59 -38.12
N LEU A 548 -5.18 -18.24 -38.90
CA LEU A 548 -4.02 -17.61 -39.54
C LEU A 548 -4.42 -16.52 -40.54
N LEU A 549 -5.50 -16.72 -41.29
CA LEU A 549 -6.06 -15.70 -42.16
C LEU A 549 -6.62 -14.52 -41.38
N SER A 550 -7.25 -14.78 -40.23
CA SER A 550 -7.86 -13.76 -39.38
C SER A 550 -6.81 -12.91 -38.64
N THR A 551 -5.71 -13.52 -38.19
CA THR A 551 -4.71 -12.88 -37.33
C THR A 551 -3.50 -12.39 -38.12
N MET A 552 -2.86 -13.28 -38.90
CA MET A 552 -1.62 -13.00 -39.63
C MET A 552 -1.85 -12.62 -41.10
N GLY A 553 -3.03 -12.91 -41.66
CA GLY A 553 -3.35 -12.62 -43.06
C GLY A 553 -2.63 -13.53 -44.06
N ILE A 554 -2.18 -14.72 -43.62
CA ILE A 554 -1.48 -15.70 -44.45
C ILE A 554 -2.20 -17.04 -44.43
N GLU A 555 -1.97 -17.84 -45.47
CA GLU A 555 -2.35 -19.26 -45.48
C GLU A 555 -1.23 -20.11 -44.85
N PRO A 556 -1.54 -21.28 -44.28
CA PRO A 556 -0.52 -22.21 -43.80
C PRO A 556 0.47 -22.56 -44.94
N PRO A 557 1.80 -22.47 -44.72
CA PRO A 557 2.80 -22.78 -45.75
C PRO A 557 3.08 -24.29 -45.91
N PHE A 558 2.20 -25.13 -45.38
CA PHE A 558 2.30 -26.59 -45.36
C PHE A 558 0.91 -27.20 -45.63
N SER A 559 0.87 -28.46 -46.05
CA SER A 559 -0.39 -29.15 -46.33
C SER A 559 -1.02 -29.74 -45.05
N GLU A 560 -2.30 -30.13 -45.13
CA GLU A 560 -3.00 -30.85 -44.06
C GLU A 560 -2.27 -32.15 -43.67
N GLU A 561 -1.70 -32.89 -44.63
CA GLU A 561 -0.91 -34.08 -44.33
C GLU A 561 0.40 -33.78 -43.59
N GLU A 562 1.05 -32.65 -43.91
CA GLU A 562 2.25 -32.18 -43.19
C GLU A 562 1.89 -31.67 -41.80
N PHE A 563 0.73 -31.04 -41.65
CA PHE A 563 0.20 -30.59 -40.37
C PHE A 563 -0.09 -31.77 -39.43
N ASP A 564 -0.74 -32.83 -39.90
CA ASP A 564 -1.09 -33.99 -39.06
C ASP A 564 0.12 -34.81 -38.60
N LYS A 565 1.18 -34.87 -39.40
CA LYS A 565 2.35 -35.76 -39.19
C LYS A 565 3.61 -35.02 -38.79
N GLY A 566 3.66 -33.71 -39.02
CA GLY A 566 4.81 -32.86 -38.77
C GLY A 566 5.00 -32.57 -37.29
N LYS A 567 6.24 -32.31 -36.89
CA LYS A 567 6.53 -31.82 -35.54
C LYS A 567 6.20 -30.34 -35.45
N THR A 568 5.57 -29.93 -34.35
CA THR A 568 5.19 -28.54 -34.06
C THR A 568 6.30 -27.55 -34.38
N ASN A 569 7.53 -27.79 -33.89
CA ASN A 569 8.66 -26.88 -34.10
C ASN A 569 9.07 -26.72 -35.58
N GLU A 570 9.00 -27.79 -36.38
CA GLU A 570 9.37 -27.74 -37.80
C GLU A 570 8.30 -26.98 -38.61
N LEU A 571 7.03 -27.15 -38.25
CA LEU A 571 5.93 -26.41 -38.84
C LEU A 571 5.94 -24.93 -38.40
N ALA A 572 6.29 -24.65 -37.14
CA ALA A 572 6.42 -23.31 -36.61
C ALA A 572 7.55 -22.52 -37.29
N GLU A 573 8.68 -23.15 -37.59
CA GLU A 573 9.76 -22.52 -38.36
C GLU A 573 9.31 -22.15 -39.78
N LYS A 574 8.62 -23.05 -40.49
CA LYS A 574 8.03 -22.76 -41.82
C LYS A 574 7.02 -21.61 -41.76
N LEU A 575 6.13 -21.62 -40.75
CA LEU A 575 5.13 -20.58 -40.54
C LEU A 575 5.79 -19.23 -40.24
N PHE A 576 6.81 -19.23 -39.38
CA PHE A 576 7.57 -18.03 -39.04
C PHE A 576 8.22 -17.38 -40.26
N ASP A 577 8.86 -18.16 -41.14
CA ASP A 577 9.49 -17.63 -42.35
C ASP A 577 8.46 -16.98 -43.29
N ALA A 578 7.31 -17.65 -43.51
CA ALA A 578 6.22 -17.13 -44.33
C ALA A 578 5.61 -15.85 -43.72
N ALA A 579 5.39 -15.84 -42.41
CA ALA A 579 4.87 -14.69 -41.68
C ALA A 579 5.83 -13.49 -41.72
N LEU A 580 7.13 -13.73 -41.55
CA LEU A 580 8.15 -12.69 -41.58
C LEU A 580 8.28 -12.07 -42.97
N GLU A 581 8.20 -12.87 -44.03
CA GLU A 581 8.18 -12.38 -45.41
C GLU A 581 6.95 -11.51 -45.67
N HIS A 582 5.77 -11.98 -45.26
CA HIS A 582 4.52 -11.21 -45.37
C HIS A 582 4.60 -9.87 -44.62
N TYR A 583 5.10 -9.89 -43.38
CA TYR A 583 5.27 -8.70 -42.57
C TYR A 583 6.20 -7.67 -43.23
N ARG A 584 7.33 -8.12 -43.77
CA ARG A 584 8.29 -7.23 -44.46
C ARG A 584 7.67 -6.53 -45.66
N GLU A 585 6.89 -7.26 -46.45
CA GLU A 585 6.21 -6.69 -47.61
C GLU A 585 5.15 -5.66 -47.18
N LYS A 586 4.37 -5.99 -46.16
CA LYS A 586 3.38 -5.06 -45.59
C LYS A 586 4.03 -3.79 -45.03
N ALA A 587 5.11 -3.92 -44.28
CA ALA A 587 5.88 -2.81 -43.75
C ALA A 587 6.47 -1.92 -44.87
N ARG A 588 6.84 -2.50 -46.02
CA ARG A 588 7.28 -1.76 -47.20
C ARG A 588 6.14 -0.92 -47.77
N ILE A 589 4.95 -1.51 -47.95
CA ILE A 589 3.76 -0.84 -48.48
C ILE A 589 3.35 0.35 -47.60
N ILE A 590 3.31 0.18 -46.27
CA ILE A 590 2.97 1.25 -45.33
C ILE A 590 4.00 2.39 -45.41
N GLY A 591 5.29 2.05 -45.49
CA GLY A 591 6.36 3.01 -45.67
C GLY A 591 6.21 3.84 -46.96
N GLU A 592 5.89 3.19 -48.08
CA GLU A 592 5.69 3.86 -49.38
C GLU A 592 4.48 4.79 -49.38
N LYS A 593 3.39 4.43 -48.70
CA LYS A 593 2.19 5.28 -48.56
C LYS A 593 2.44 6.49 -47.67
N THR A 594 3.20 6.34 -46.57
CA THR A 594 3.40 7.40 -45.57
C THR A 594 4.49 8.40 -45.94
N LEU A 595 5.56 7.95 -46.61
CA LEU A 595 6.75 8.78 -46.86
C LEU A 595 6.49 10.06 -47.68
N PRO A 596 5.64 10.07 -48.73
CA PRO A 596 5.31 11.30 -49.46
C PRO A 596 4.62 12.35 -48.59
N VAL A 597 3.73 11.92 -47.70
CA VAL A 597 3.01 12.79 -46.76
C VAL A 597 4.00 13.42 -45.78
N ILE A 598 4.90 12.61 -45.21
CA ILE A 598 5.95 13.07 -44.28
C ILE A 598 6.88 14.08 -44.96
N LYS A 599 7.33 13.82 -46.19
CA LYS A 599 8.20 14.73 -46.95
C LYS A 599 7.51 16.07 -47.24
N ASN A 600 6.26 16.03 -47.68
CA ASN A 600 5.47 17.24 -47.93
C ASN A 600 5.33 18.11 -46.67
N VAL A 601 5.02 17.49 -45.52
CA VAL A 601 4.91 18.20 -44.23
C VAL A 601 6.27 18.79 -43.81
N TYR A 602 7.37 18.06 -43.97
CA TYR A 602 8.71 18.53 -43.62
C TYR A 602 9.17 19.71 -44.48
N GLU A 603 8.88 19.69 -45.79
CA GLU A 603 9.28 20.73 -46.74
C GLU A 603 8.41 22.00 -46.67
N ASN A 604 7.10 21.84 -46.42
CA ASN A 604 6.14 22.96 -46.46
C ASN A 604 5.81 23.56 -45.08
N GLN A 605 6.10 22.86 -43.98
CA GLN A 605 5.73 23.30 -42.62
C GLN A 605 6.90 23.17 -41.64
N THR A 606 7.77 24.17 -41.61
CA THR A 606 9.03 24.20 -40.84
C THR A 606 8.87 24.42 -39.33
N HIS A 607 7.66 24.31 -38.75
CA HIS A 607 7.40 24.55 -37.33
C HIS A 607 7.23 23.26 -36.51
N PHE A 608 7.23 22.08 -37.13
CA PHE A 608 6.91 20.82 -36.46
C PHE A 608 8.13 19.89 -36.39
N GLU A 609 8.37 19.29 -35.23
CA GLU A 609 9.42 18.27 -35.06
C GLU A 609 8.90 16.83 -35.21
N ASN A 610 7.63 16.59 -34.86
CA ASN A 610 7.01 15.26 -34.88
C ASN A 610 5.62 15.31 -35.55
N ILE A 611 5.24 14.21 -36.20
CA ILE A 611 3.93 13.99 -36.81
C ILE A 611 3.25 12.78 -36.17
N ALA A 612 1.93 12.83 -36.02
CA ALA A 612 1.12 11.70 -35.59
C ALA A 612 0.48 11.03 -36.80
N ILE A 613 0.78 9.75 -37.01
CA ILE A 613 0.23 8.93 -38.10
C ILE A 613 -0.80 7.98 -37.48
N PRO A 614 -2.08 8.06 -37.87
CA PRO A 614 -3.07 7.10 -37.42
C PRO A 614 -2.85 5.76 -38.12
N ILE A 615 -2.71 4.69 -37.33
CA ILE A 615 -2.61 3.31 -37.79
C ILE A 615 -3.78 2.53 -37.22
N THR A 616 -4.42 1.69 -38.03
CA THR A 616 -5.56 0.87 -37.60
C THR A 616 -5.41 -0.58 -38.07
N ASP A 617 -5.86 -1.55 -37.28
CA ASP A 617 -6.01 -2.96 -37.69
C ASP A 617 -7.43 -3.27 -38.22
N GLY A 618 -8.27 -2.23 -38.32
CA GLY A 618 -9.70 -2.30 -38.68
C GLY A 618 -10.65 -2.31 -37.47
N LYS A 619 -10.15 -2.59 -36.25
CA LYS A 619 -10.91 -2.59 -34.99
C LYS A 619 -10.42 -1.51 -34.02
N ARG A 620 -9.11 -1.35 -33.88
CA ARG A 620 -8.40 -0.47 -32.95
C ARG A 620 -7.56 0.52 -33.75
N GLY A 621 -7.66 1.81 -33.42
CA GLY A 621 -6.84 2.88 -34.01
C GLY A 621 -5.83 3.42 -33.01
N MET A 622 -4.57 3.57 -33.42
CA MET A 622 -3.49 4.14 -32.61
C MET A 622 -2.77 5.26 -33.35
N ASN A 623 -2.44 6.33 -32.65
CA ASN A 623 -1.64 7.43 -33.21
C ASN A 623 -0.16 7.18 -32.93
N VAL A 624 0.61 6.94 -33.99
CA VAL A 624 2.04 6.71 -33.93
C VAL A 624 2.78 8.02 -34.09
N ILE A 625 3.65 8.35 -33.14
CA ILE A 625 4.44 9.58 -33.18
C ILE A 625 5.76 9.31 -33.91
N VAL A 626 6.00 10.05 -34.99
CA VAL A 626 7.20 9.91 -35.83
C VAL A 626 7.95 11.24 -35.88
N ASN A 627 9.27 11.19 -35.71
CA ASN A 627 10.11 12.39 -35.86
C ASN A 627 10.36 12.68 -37.34
N LEU A 628 10.01 13.89 -37.79
CA LEU A 628 10.05 14.25 -39.22
C LEU A 628 11.47 14.20 -39.79
N LYS A 629 12.46 14.75 -39.07
CA LYS A 629 13.86 14.78 -39.52
C LYS A 629 14.41 13.37 -39.72
N LYS A 630 14.24 12.50 -38.72
CA LYS A 630 14.69 11.11 -38.81
C LYS A 630 13.98 10.31 -39.90
N ALA A 631 12.68 10.54 -40.09
CA ALA A 631 11.91 9.86 -41.13
C ALA A 631 12.33 10.27 -42.55
N VAL A 632 12.78 11.51 -42.76
CA VAL A 632 13.34 11.96 -44.05
C VAL A 632 14.73 11.38 -44.28
N GLU A 633 15.58 11.32 -43.25
CA GLU A 633 16.96 10.79 -43.32
C GLU A 633 16.99 9.26 -43.50
N ASN A 634 16.17 8.52 -42.74
CA ASN A 634 16.16 7.05 -42.69
C ASN A 634 15.03 6.41 -43.53
N GLY A 635 14.12 7.20 -44.09
CA GLY A 635 13.01 6.75 -44.92
C GLY A 635 11.98 5.88 -44.17
N ALA A 636 11.41 4.92 -44.91
CA ALA A 636 10.38 4.00 -44.41
C ALA A 636 10.79 3.20 -43.17
N ARG A 637 12.09 2.96 -42.98
CA ARG A 637 12.61 2.19 -41.84
C ARG A 637 12.32 2.85 -40.49
N GLU A 638 12.44 4.17 -40.41
CA GLU A 638 12.15 4.90 -39.16
C GLU A 638 10.64 4.87 -38.85
N VAL A 639 9.81 5.01 -39.89
CA VAL A 639 8.35 4.95 -39.74
C VAL A 639 7.93 3.60 -39.19
N ASN A 640 8.43 2.50 -39.78
CA ASN A 640 8.12 1.14 -39.34
C ASN A 640 8.60 0.89 -37.90
N LEU A 641 9.80 1.34 -37.55
CA LEU A 641 10.29 1.24 -36.18
C LEU A 641 9.41 2.03 -35.20
N CYS A 642 8.97 3.24 -35.55
CA CYS A 642 8.05 4.01 -34.71
C CYS A 642 6.70 3.33 -34.53
N ILE A 643 6.17 2.69 -35.58
CA ILE A 643 4.94 1.90 -35.57
C ILE A 643 5.10 0.72 -34.60
N GLU A 644 6.12 -0.13 -34.81
CA GLU A 644 6.46 -1.26 -33.94
C GLU A 644 6.57 -0.81 -32.48
N LYS A 645 7.39 0.21 -32.19
CA LYS A 645 7.60 0.73 -30.84
C LYS A 645 6.31 1.19 -30.16
N SER A 646 5.49 1.97 -30.87
CA SER A 646 4.30 2.61 -30.30
C SER A 646 3.20 1.59 -30.02
N ILE A 647 2.99 0.66 -30.94
CA ILE A 647 1.97 -0.39 -30.82
C ILE A 647 2.39 -1.38 -29.73
N THR A 648 3.61 -1.91 -29.79
CA THR A 648 4.11 -2.86 -28.78
C THR A 648 4.10 -2.23 -27.38
N LEU A 649 4.53 -0.98 -27.23
CA LEU A 649 4.48 -0.30 -25.94
C LEU A 649 3.05 -0.11 -25.43
N GLY A 650 2.13 0.33 -26.29
CA GLY A 650 0.75 0.57 -25.90
C GLY A 650 0.00 -0.70 -25.48
N LEU A 651 0.22 -1.80 -26.20
CA LEU A 651 -0.38 -3.10 -25.90
C LEU A 651 0.21 -3.72 -24.62
N ILE A 652 1.54 -3.67 -24.45
CA ILE A 652 2.19 -4.10 -23.20
C ILE A 652 1.66 -3.29 -22.01
N ASP A 653 1.55 -1.97 -22.13
CA ASP A 653 1.09 -1.11 -21.03
C ASP A 653 -0.38 -1.36 -20.66
N ASN A 654 -1.23 -1.73 -21.62
CA ASN A 654 -2.62 -2.07 -21.35
C ASN A 654 -2.76 -3.45 -20.71
N ALA A 655 -2.13 -4.47 -21.28
CA ALA A 655 -2.14 -5.82 -20.72
C ALA A 655 -1.56 -5.86 -19.30
N TRP A 656 -0.46 -5.14 -19.07
CA TRP A 656 0.17 -5.07 -17.75
C TRP A 656 -0.72 -4.39 -16.70
N LYS A 657 -1.50 -3.37 -17.07
CA LYS A 657 -2.44 -2.73 -16.13
C LYS A 657 -3.58 -3.65 -15.72
N GLU A 658 -4.11 -4.43 -16.66
CA GLU A 658 -5.16 -5.40 -16.34
C GLU A 658 -4.62 -6.53 -15.48
N HIS A 659 -3.44 -7.06 -15.82
CA HIS A 659 -2.75 -8.07 -15.01
C HIS A 659 -2.48 -7.60 -13.57
N LEU A 660 -2.05 -6.35 -13.37
CA LEU A 660 -1.89 -5.80 -12.02
C LEU A 660 -3.20 -5.78 -11.22
N ARG A 661 -4.34 -5.59 -11.89
CA ARG A 661 -5.66 -5.64 -11.26
C ARG A 661 -6.04 -7.06 -10.89
N GLU A 662 -5.91 -8.00 -11.83
CA GLU A 662 -6.17 -9.42 -11.60
C GLU A 662 -5.34 -9.98 -10.44
N LEU A 663 -4.10 -9.50 -10.29
CA LEU A 663 -3.23 -9.87 -9.17
C LEU A 663 -3.61 -9.27 -7.83
N ASP A 664 -4.14 -8.03 -7.83
CA ASP A 664 -4.69 -7.42 -6.62
C ASP A 664 -5.92 -8.23 -6.17
N ASP A 665 -6.82 -8.59 -7.09
CA ASP A 665 -8.00 -9.43 -6.84
C ASP A 665 -7.60 -10.85 -6.37
N LEU A 666 -6.62 -11.47 -7.02
CA LEU A 666 -6.08 -12.78 -6.63
C LEU A 666 -5.49 -12.76 -5.22
N LYS A 667 -4.80 -11.68 -4.85
CA LYS A 667 -4.20 -11.56 -3.52
C LYS A 667 -5.25 -11.53 -2.41
N GLU A 668 -6.42 -10.97 -2.68
CA GLU A 668 -7.54 -10.98 -1.74
C GLU A 668 -8.23 -12.36 -1.71
N SER A 669 -8.48 -12.96 -2.87
CA SER A 669 -9.17 -14.26 -2.95
C SER A 669 -8.37 -15.41 -2.32
N VAL A 670 -7.05 -15.41 -2.46
CA VAL A 670 -6.16 -16.46 -1.94
C VAL A 670 -6.10 -16.44 -0.40
N GLN A 671 -6.48 -15.34 0.27
CA GLN A 671 -6.61 -15.35 1.73
C GLN A 671 -7.70 -16.30 2.20
N ASN A 672 -8.75 -16.51 1.40
CA ASN A 672 -9.82 -17.47 1.68
C ASN A 672 -9.34 -18.93 1.48
N ALA A 673 -8.29 -19.18 0.71
CA ALA A 673 -7.75 -20.54 0.54
C ALA A 673 -7.14 -21.11 1.84
N SER A 674 -6.87 -20.27 2.85
CA SER A 674 -6.48 -20.72 4.19
C SER A 674 -7.52 -21.65 4.83
N TYR A 675 -8.79 -21.61 4.40
CA TYR A 675 -9.84 -22.53 4.87
C TYR A 675 -9.61 -23.97 4.41
N GLU A 676 -8.87 -24.19 3.31
CA GLU A 676 -8.55 -25.52 2.76
C GLU A 676 -7.25 -26.14 3.31
N GLN A 677 -6.59 -25.52 4.30
CA GLN A 677 -5.30 -25.96 4.86
C GLN A 677 -4.12 -25.99 3.85
N LYS A 678 -4.24 -25.33 2.71
CA LYS A 678 -3.13 -25.10 1.77
C LYS A 678 -2.42 -23.79 2.09
N ASP A 679 -1.14 -23.68 1.77
CA ASP A 679 -0.38 -22.44 1.93
C ASP A 679 -0.85 -21.40 0.89
N PRO A 680 -1.44 -20.26 1.32
CA PRO A 680 -1.89 -19.21 0.41
C PRO A 680 -0.78 -18.69 -0.51
N LEU A 681 0.46 -18.58 -0.01
CA LEU A 681 1.57 -18.06 -0.82
C LEU A 681 1.91 -18.99 -1.99
N VAL A 682 1.78 -20.30 -1.80
CA VAL A 682 2.04 -21.28 -2.87
C VAL A 682 0.97 -21.21 -3.94
N ILE A 683 -0.31 -21.12 -3.55
CA ILE A 683 -1.42 -20.93 -4.47
C ILE A 683 -1.24 -19.63 -5.24
N TYR A 684 -0.96 -18.53 -4.54
CA TYR A 684 -0.70 -17.24 -5.17
C TYR A 684 0.43 -17.33 -6.20
N LYS A 685 1.55 -18.00 -5.87
CA LYS A 685 2.66 -18.19 -6.82
C LYS A 685 2.27 -18.95 -8.07
N LEU A 686 1.46 -20.01 -7.95
CA LEU A 686 1.01 -20.81 -9.08
C LEU A 686 0.02 -20.03 -9.95
N GLU A 687 -1.02 -19.48 -9.34
CA GLU A 687 -2.07 -18.75 -10.06
C GLU A 687 -1.52 -17.46 -10.68
N SER A 688 -0.70 -16.69 -9.96
CA SER A 688 -0.07 -15.48 -10.51
C SER A 688 0.87 -15.78 -11.67
N PHE A 689 1.54 -16.94 -11.67
CA PHE A 689 2.36 -17.38 -12.79
C PHE A 689 1.51 -17.76 -14.00
N ASN A 690 0.39 -18.46 -13.80
CA ASN A 690 -0.54 -18.81 -14.87
C ASN A 690 -1.16 -17.56 -15.51
N LEU A 691 -1.64 -16.60 -14.71
CA LEU A 691 -2.13 -15.31 -15.18
C LEU A 691 -1.04 -14.56 -15.97
N PHE A 692 0.19 -14.56 -15.46
CA PHE A 692 1.31 -13.91 -16.13
C PHE A 692 1.66 -14.57 -17.48
N LYS A 693 1.64 -15.90 -17.54
CA LYS A 693 1.85 -16.67 -18.77
C LYS A 693 0.76 -16.34 -19.80
N ALA A 694 -0.51 -16.40 -19.40
CA ALA A 694 -1.64 -16.04 -20.25
C ALA A 694 -1.55 -14.59 -20.75
N MET A 695 -1.17 -13.64 -19.88
CA MET A 695 -0.94 -12.26 -20.27
C MET A 695 0.17 -12.13 -21.31
N LEU A 696 1.29 -12.84 -21.17
CA LEU A 696 2.37 -12.82 -22.16
C LEU A 696 1.93 -13.38 -23.51
N GLU A 697 1.17 -14.47 -23.52
CA GLU A 697 0.60 -15.02 -24.75
C GLU A 697 -0.36 -14.04 -25.42
N ASN A 698 -1.25 -13.42 -24.65
CA ASN A 698 -2.18 -12.40 -25.14
C ASN A 698 -1.43 -11.19 -25.70
N ILE A 699 -0.32 -10.75 -25.06
CA ILE A 699 0.53 -9.68 -25.59
C ILE A 699 1.13 -10.09 -26.94
N ASN A 700 1.64 -11.31 -27.06
CA ASN A 700 2.24 -11.80 -28.30
C ASN A 700 1.19 -11.80 -29.43
N GLU A 701 0.01 -12.35 -29.17
CA GLU A 701 -1.12 -12.39 -30.11
C GLU A 701 -1.57 -10.97 -30.51
N ASP A 702 -1.89 -10.10 -29.54
CA ASP A 702 -2.38 -8.75 -29.81
C ASP A 702 -1.36 -7.93 -30.61
N VAL A 703 -0.07 -8.04 -30.29
CA VAL A 703 1.00 -7.31 -30.99
C VAL A 703 1.17 -7.82 -32.42
N ILE A 704 1.26 -9.13 -32.61
CA ILE A 704 1.46 -9.71 -33.94
C ILE A 704 0.23 -9.51 -34.81
N SER A 705 -0.97 -9.79 -34.30
CA SER A 705 -2.24 -9.57 -35.00
C SER A 705 -2.40 -8.10 -35.41
N PHE A 706 -2.11 -7.15 -34.53
CA PHE A 706 -2.18 -5.73 -34.88
C PHE A 706 -1.15 -5.36 -35.95
N LEU A 707 0.11 -5.78 -35.80
CA LEU A 707 1.18 -5.44 -36.76
C LEU A 707 0.94 -6.07 -38.14
N MET A 708 0.46 -7.32 -38.18
CA MET A 708 0.11 -8.03 -39.41
C MET A 708 -1.13 -7.46 -40.10
N ARG A 709 -2.04 -6.81 -39.35
CA ARG A 709 -3.27 -6.18 -39.90
C ARG A 709 -3.17 -4.68 -40.10
N ALA A 710 -2.16 -4.03 -39.54
CA ALA A 710 -1.96 -2.58 -39.59
C ALA A 710 -2.10 -1.99 -41.01
N ASP A 711 -2.99 -1.03 -41.17
CA ASP A 711 -3.11 -0.21 -42.37
C ASP A 711 -3.37 1.24 -41.99
N ILE A 712 -3.27 2.13 -42.98
CA ILE A 712 -3.53 3.55 -42.82
C ILE A 712 -5.00 3.76 -43.21
N PRO A 713 -5.84 4.33 -42.33
CA PRO A 713 -7.23 4.56 -42.65
C PRO A 713 -7.33 5.53 -43.84
N THR A 714 -8.01 5.11 -44.91
CA THR A 714 -8.35 5.98 -46.06
C THR A 714 -9.45 6.96 -45.67
N GLN A 715 -9.07 8.11 -45.10
CA GLN A 715 -9.90 9.31 -45.06
C GLN A 715 -9.04 10.56 -45.34
N ASP A 716 -9.67 11.52 -46.05
CA ASP A 716 -9.21 12.82 -46.58
C ASP A 716 -7.75 13.27 -46.28
N PRO A 717 -6.97 13.70 -47.29
CA PRO A 717 -5.62 14.28 -47.10
C PRO A 717 -5.55 15.47 -46.12
N ASN A 718 -6.70 16.06 -45.79
CA ASN A 718 -6.85 17.17 -44.83
C ASN A 718 -7.04 16.71 -43.36
N ALA A 719 -7.06 15.40 -43.06
CA ALA A 719 -7.25 14.86 -41.72
C ALA A 719 -5.94 14.69 -40.91
N VAL A 720 -4.79 15.12 -41.43
CA VAL A 720 -3.53 15.20 -40.69
C VAL A 720 -3.65 16.32 -39.66
N ARG A 721 -4.12 15.98 -38.46
CA ARG A 721 -4.22 16.93 -37.34
C ARG A 721 -2.86 17.09 -36.67
N GLU A 722 -2.53 18.35 -36.38
CA GLU A 722 -1.41 18.72 -35.50
C GLU A 722 -1.44 17.86 -34.24
N SER A 723 -0.34 17.17 -33.95
CA SER A 723 -0.16 16.57 -32.64
C SER A 723 0.03 17.71 -31.64
N ARG A 724 -1.07 18.10 -30.97
CA ARG A 724 -0.93 18.38 -29.55
C ARG A 724 -0.30 17.10 -29.01
N GLY A 725 0.99 17.15 -28.66
CA GLY A 725 1.70 16.01 -28.05
C GLY A 725 0.77 15.36 -27.02
N PRO A 726 0.88 14.04 -26.79
CA PRO A 726 -0.11 13.29 -26.01
C PRO A 726 -0.53 14.18 -24.87
N GLN A 727 -1.84 14.48 -24.75
CA GLN A 727 -2.35 15.06 -23.52
C GLN A 727 -1.88 14.06 -22.48
N GLY A 728 -0.69 14.31 -21.92
CA GLY A 728 -0.08 13.43 -20.96
C GLY A 728 -1.16 13.30 -19.93
N ILE A 729 -1.50 12.06 -19.57
CA ILE A 729 -2.45 11.77 -18.49
C ILE A 729 -2.28 12.90 -17.50
N ASP A 730 -3.33 13.73 -17.37
CA ASP A 730 -3.21 15.02 -16.71
C ASP A 730 -2.47 14.76 -15.40
N LYS A 731 -1.21 15.21 -15.31
CA LYS A 731 -0.34 14.76 -14.22
C LYS A 731 -0.88 15.24 -12.88
N SER A 732 -1.82 16.19 -12.89
CA SER A 732 -2.61 16.59 -11.73
C SER A 732 -3.53 15.48 -11.19
N LYS A 733 -3.90 14.49 -12.02
CA LYS A 733 -4.76 13.34 -11.68
C LYS A 733 -3.99 12.06 -11.37
N ILE A 734 -2.72 11.94 -11.76
CA ILE A 734 -1.85 10.84 -11.34
C ILE A 734 -1.41 11.12 -9.90
N ARG A 735 -1.74 10.20 -8.97
CA ARG A 735 -1.32 10.32 -7.57
C ARG A 735 -0.21 9.31 -7.29
N GLU A 736 0.96 9.82 -6.91
CA GLU A 736 2.02 9.00 -6.32
C GLU A 736 1.71 8.78 -4.84
N GLN A 737 1.47 7.54 -4.44
CA GLN A 737 1.30 7.14 -3.05
C GLN A 737 2.58 6.51 -2.51
N ARG A 738 3.21 7.17 -1.54
CA ARG A 738 4.30 6.59 -0.77
C ARG A 738 3.73 5.89 0.46
N GLN A 739 3.68 4.56 0.43
CA GLN A 739 3.34 3.72 1.58
C GLN A 739 4.57 3.64 2.51
N ASP A 740 4.84 4.75 3.19
CA ASP A 740 5.84 4.83 4.24
C ASP A 740 5.16 4.60 5.60
N LEU A 741 5.65 3.61 6.35
CA LEU A 741 5.49 3.52 7.79
C LEU A 741 6.58 4.33 8.53
N LEU A 742 7.59 4.90 7.86
CA LEU A 742 8.73 5.53 8.55
C LEU A 742 9.53 6.63 7.78
N ALA A 743 9.08 7.15 6.62
CA ALA A 743 9.93 8.02 5.79
C ALA A 743 9.26 9.22 5.08
N GLN A 744 8.38 9.96 5.75
CA GLN A 744 8.15 11.37 5.38
C GLN A 744 9.08 12.29 6.18
N SER A 745 10.36 12.27 5.81
CA SER A 745 11.37 13.21 6.30
C SER A 745 11.70 14.34 5.32
N HIS A 746 11.17 14.36 4.09
CA HIS A 746 11.43 15.45 3.14
C HIS A 746 10.30 15.68 2.12
N SER A 747 9.24 16.36 2.54
CA SER A 747 8.36 17.18 1.68
C SER A 747 7.47 17.98 2.65
N ASP A 748 7.65 19.28 2.83
CA ASP A 748 7.02 20.22 1.89
C ASP A 748 7.62 21.63 1.83
N THR A 749 7.27 22.27 0.71
CA THR A 749 7.18 23.71 0.42
C THR A 749 8.40 24.61 0.69
N GLN A 750 9.30 24.65 -0.30
CA GLN A 750 9.96 25.90 -0.67
C GLN A 750 9.57 26.28 -2.10
N GLN A 751 9.27 27.56 -2.29
CA GLN A 751 9.18 28.21 -3.60
C GLN A 751 10.30 27.70 -4.49
N ARG A 752 9.95 27.23 -5.70
CA ARG A 752 10.89 26.82 -6.73
C ARG A 752 11.74 28.02 -7.16
N THR A 753 12.82 28.31 -6.43
CA THR A 753 13.98 28.94 -7.02
C THR A 753 14.60 27.91 -7.95
N ILE A 754 14.50 28.17 -9.26
CA ILE A 754 15.15 27.37 -10.30
C ILE A 754 16.66 27.47 -10.07
N THR A 755 17.24 26.52 -9.33
CA THR A 755 18.69 26.31 -9.34
C THR A 755 19.04 25.68 -10.67
N GLN A 756 19.69 26.45 -11.55
CA GLN A 756 20.29 25.95 -12.78
C GLN A 756 21.19 24.75 -12.44
N PRO A 757 21.21 23.68 -13.27
CA PRO A 757 22.11 22.56 -13.04
C PRO A 757 23.54 23.09 -13.04
N ILE A 758 24.26 22.89 -11.93
CA ILE A 758 25.69 23.18 -11.85
C ILE A 758 26.36 22.32 -12.92
N HIS A 759 26.83 22.97 -13.98
CA HIS A 759 27.60 22.34 -15.02
C HIS A 759 28.92 21.89 -14.39
N VAL A 760 29.06 20.59 -14.13
CA VAL A 760 30.33 20.03 -13.68
C VAL A 760 31.25 20.06 -14.91
N GLU A 761 32.06 21.11 -15.02
CA GLU A 761 33.08 21.20 -16.05
C GLU A 761 33.96 19.94 -16.01
N LYS A 762 34.19 19.35 -17.19
CA LYS A 762 35.03 18.15 -17.37
C LYS A 762 36.37 18.35 -16.65
N LYS A 763 36.61 17.63 -15.56
CA LYS A 763 37.93 17.62 -14.90
C LYS A 763 38.98 17.09 -15.87
N VAL A 764 39.99 17.90 -16.17
CA VAL A 764 41.08 17.56 -17.09
C VAL A 764 41.90 16.40 -16.51
N GLY A 765 42.07 15.33 -17.28
CA GLY A 765 42.82 14.14 -16.88
C GLY A 765 44.32 14.43 -16.72
N ARG A 766 44.99 13.68 -15.85
CA ARG A 766 46.41 13.90 -15.48
C ARG A 766 47.39 13.90 -16.67
N ASN A 767 47.04 13.21 -17.76
CA ASN A 767 47.83 13.09 -18.99
C ASN A 767 47.28 13.92 -20.16
N ASP A 768 46.17 14.63 -19.98
CA ASP A 768 45.57 15.48 -21.02
C ASP A 768 46.37 16.78 -21.19
N PRO A 769 46.25 17.45 -22.35
CA PRO A 769 46.84 18.76 -22.56
C PRO A 769 46.37 19.74 -21.47
N CYS A 770 47.30 20.47 -20.88
CA CYS A 770 46.95 21.41 -19.82
C CYS A 770 46.11 22.57 -20.37
N PRO A 771 44.99 22.94 -19.74
CA PRO A 771 44.05 23.94 -20.25
C PRO A 771 44.63 25.36 -20.34
N CYS A 772 45.81 25.61 -19.76
CA CYS A 772 46.53 26.88 -19.90
C CYS A 772 47.15 27.13 -21.29
N GLY A 773 47.01 26.20 -22.24
CA GLY A 773 47.53 26.36 -23.61
C GLY A 773 49.05 26.16 -23.75
N SER A 774 49.75 25.71 -22.70
CA SER A 774 51.21 25.56 -22.68
C SER A 774 51.78 24.42 -23.55
N GLY A 775 50.92 23.65 -24.23
CA GLY A 775 51.32 22.46 -25.03
C GLY A 775 51.83 21.27 -24.21
N LYS A 776 51.91 21.37 -22.88
CA LYS A 776 52.39 20.30 -21.97
C LYS A 776 51.22 19.53 -21.35
N LYS A 777 51.44 18.26 -20.98
CA LYS A 777 50.47 17.44 -20.22
C LYS A 777 50.23 18.01 -18.82
N TYR A 778 49.00 17.93 -18.30
CA TYR A 778 48.58 18.55 -17.02
C TYR A 778 49.54 18.26 -15.85
N LYS A 779 49.98 17.01 -15.67
CA LYS A 779 50.94 16.61 -14.62
C LYS A 779 52.30 17.32 -14.64
N ASN A 780 52.73 17.82 -15.80
CA ASN A 780 54.02 18.50 -15.98
C ASN A 780 53.88 20.03 -15.98
N CYS A 781 52.68 20.53 -15.69
CA CYS A 781 52.34 21.94 -15.61
C CYS A 781 51.59 22.19 -14.30
N HIS A 782 50.30 22.52 -14.34
CA HIS A 782 49.49 22.81 -13.14
C HIS A 782 49.28 21.62 -12.19
N GLY A 783 49.55 20.39 -12.62
CA GLY A 783 49.49 19.19 -11.78
C GLY A 783 50.85 18.76 -11.18
N ARG A 784 51.88 19.62 -11.26
CA ARG A 784 53.21 19.32 -10.75
C ARG A 784 53.24 19.57 -9.24
N LEU A 785 53.23 18.51 -8.45
CA LEU A 785 53.50 18.58 -7.01
C LEU A 785 55.02 18.74 -6.84
N GLU A 786 55.47 19.92 -6.44
CA GLU A 786 56.85 20.10 -5.96
C GLU A 786 56.99 19.31 -4.65
N ALA A 787 57.96 18.40 -4.63
CA ALA A 787 58.34 17.69 -3.41
C ALA A 787 59.03 18.70 -2.49
N ALA A 788 58.40 19.03 -1.38
CA ALA A 788 59.06 19.71 -0.29
C ALA A 788 59.95 18.70 0.44
N GLU A 789 61.26 18.97 0.43
CA GLU A 789 62.26 18.43 1.36
C GLU A 789 61.95 18.78 2.82
#